data_AF-A0A3T1DEJ3-F1
#
_entry.id   AF-A0A3T1DEJ3-F1
#
_cell.length_a   1.000
_cell.length_b   1.000
_cell.length_c   1.000
_cell.angle_alpha   90.00
_cell.angle_beta   90.00
_cell.angle_gamma   90.00
#
_symmetry.space_group_name_H-M   'P 1'
#
loop_
_entity.id
_entity.type
_entity.pdbx_description
1 polymer ?
#
loop_
_entity_poly.entity_id
_entity_poly.type
_entity_poly.pdbx_seq_one_letter_code
_entity_poly.pdbx_strand_id
1 'polypeptide(L)'
;MFKAFKKAASVALVFSLFLNVFPQVIFAKVESSSKEFLSFSVEGNPGVIDNVNHKINVVVPFRSAVDNMHEIFTVSEGASVLDHTSNVTRTNYSSPQTLTVVAEDRSIQVYTVTVTIGPSNLKSILSFNLSNPAVTGFIDDEAYAIFLTVPKGTDVTALKPTFTTDEMMAKVKVNDVVQVSGNSAQDFTQPLIYMVEALDGSTRDYRVTVNIQKELSTAKEITYFGLASLSSVGIIDETNHTIALTVPFGTNLTSLAPVFTSTGTGVYVNDVQQVSGEAVLNFTSDVVFTVRDEAGGTQSYTVKVQAAAADVSSTKAMLTYAVAGIQGTVNEDTHTITVVLPTGSSRLNQIATFTTNGQSIKIGTSVQSSGQTIDDFTSPVTYTVFAENGLTQNYVVKVVLANQLTSYDLISPVHATGVIDPVQRTITLDVQYGTDLSAAKATFVTTGDHLKINGIVQQSGVTASDLSLSPIIHAVDSENNAITYTLIVNRGLNPAKELTSFKLTSPESNGVVNQTTHTVSVTVPFGTDVTQLAPVFTSTGAEVKVGLQDQVSGVTTQDFTNPVTYSVYAADGNKQDYVVTVVVANQLKSFDLISPVLATGVIDLVQRTITLDVPYGTDLSAAKATFVTTGDHLKINGVVQQSGVTVSDLSLSPAIHAVDSDNQVIPYNLIINKGLNPAKELTSFKLTSPESNGVVNQTTHTVSITVPFGTDVTQLAPIFTTTGADVKVGLQNQVSGVTTQDFTNPVTYSVYAADGNKQDYVVTVTIAESAPSGGYNPPLVTPTEPKPTLPPATSIFKSVVDQAKIEAYLKGKVEQAQTEPVRDVFPDVNEHWSKANIDLFVTLGFLTGYKDGTFRPDASITRAEFAAIIAKVFHIEPASSSLVLKDVKDHWASQAIVALASNGIITGYGDDTFRPSHAITRAEIIAIISRIVDFKGVEKHQTASFNDVVGYWNSDEIQTAASAGIIEGRAAGTFAPNESSTRAEALSIIMRALSLNPDIKALFDQLKS
;
A
#
# COMPACT_ATOMS: atom_id res chain seq x y z
N MET A 1 43.13 -11.07 -27.02
CA MET A 1 42.56 -9.82 -27.57
C MET A 1 43.72 -9.00 -28.14
N PHE A 2 43.72 -8.67 -29.43
CA PHE A 2 44.81 -7.95 -30.09
C PHE A 2 44.25 -6.70 -30.80
N LYS A 3 44.55 -5.50 -30.28
CA LYS A 3 44.75 -4.27 -31.06
C LYS A 3 45.30 -3.16 -30.16
N ALA A 4 46.23 -2.38 -30.71
CA ALA A 4 47.08 -1.44 -29.99
C ALA A 4 46.41 -0.07 -29.73
N PHE A 5 46.91 0.71 -28.76
CA PHE A 5 47.75 1.90 -29.05
C PHE A 5 48.26 2.66 -27.80
N LYS A 6 49.39 3.38 -28.00
CA LYS A 6 49.94 4.55 -27.28
C LYS A 6 50.94 4.39 -26.09
N LYS A 7 52.07 5.12 -26.28
CA LYS A 7 53.08 5.63 -25.33
C LYS A 7 54.00 4.59 -24.66
N ALA A 8 55.29 4.88 -24.39
CA ALA A 8 56.05 6.14 -24.48
C ALA A 8 57.47 5.94 -25.06
N ALA A 9 58.17 7.04 -25.35
CA ALA A 9 59.58 7.05 -25.74
C ALA A 9 60.45 7.70 -24.65
N SER A 10 61.69 7.19 -24.46
CA SER A 10 62.93 7.98 -24.56
C SER A 10 64.17 7.17 -24.16
N VAL A 11 65.32 7.49 -24.78
CA VAL A 11 66.61 6.80 -24.70
C VAL A 11 67.69 7.79 -24.21
N ALA A 12 68.78 7.30 -23.60
CA ALA A 12 70.00 8.08 -23.36
C ALA A 12 71.27 7.24 -23.71
N LEU A 13 72.31 7.90 -24.24
CA LEU A 13 73.52 7.28 -24.82
C LEU A 13 74.72 8.27 -24.75
N VAL A 14 75.96 7.75 -24.91
CA VAL A 14 77.20 8.41 -25.42
C VAL A 14 78.34 8.74 -24.40
N PHE A 15 79.59 8.58 -24.89
CA PHE A 15 80.91 8.69 -24.24
C PHE A 15 81.83 9.74 -24.99
N SER A 16 83.14 9.82 -24.70
CA SER A 16 83.99 11.05 -24.80
C SER A 16 84.87 11.33 -26.09
N LEU A 17 85.65 12.44 -26.05
CA LEU A 17 86.41 13.34 -27.00
C LEU A 17 87.43 12.89 -28.14
N PHE A 18 87.40 13.62 -29.29
CA PHE A 18 88.41 14.36 -30.18
C PHE A 18 89.83 13.90 -30.77
N LEU A 19 89.98 13.95 -32.13
CA LEU A 19 90.98 14.53 -33.15
C LEU A 19 92.57 14.35 -33.31
N ASN A 20 93.03 13.79 -34.48
CA ASN A 20 93.90 14.23 -35.67
C ASN A 20 95.44 14.72 -35.78
N VAL A 21 96.16 14.35 -36.91
CA VAL A 21 97.27 15.00 -37.79
C VAL A 21 98.79 14.45 -37.94
N PHE A 22 99.32 14.29 -39.21
CA PHE A 22 100.74 14.14 -39.83
C PHE A 22 101.52 12.76 -39.89
N PRO A 23 102.72 12.50 -40.59
CA PRO A 23 103.44 12.90 -41.87
C PRO A 23 104.15 11.73 -42.73
N GLN A 24 105.18 11.92 -43.64
CA GLN A 24 105.77 10.90 -44.62
C GLN A 24 107.30 11.01 -45.11
N VAL A 25 108.00 9.89 -45.51
CA VAL A 25 109.43 9.74 -46.04
C VAL A 25 109.64 8.47 -46.97
N ILE A 26 110.74 8.35 -47.77
CA ILE A 26 111.14 7.23 -48.70
C ILE A 26 111.73 5.97 -48.00
N PHE A 27 111.40 4.74 -48.46
CA PHE A 27 112.15 3.48 -48.23
C PHE A 27 112.00 2.44 -49.38
N ALA A 28 112.86 1.42 -49.42
CA ALA A 28 112.79 0.28 -50.36
C ALA A 28 111.72 -0.76 -49.95
N LYS A 29 111.20 -1.57 -50.89
CA LYS A 29 110.32 -2.72 -50.55
C LYS A 29 111.17 -3.80 -49.86
N VAL A 30 111.00 -3.93 -48.55
CA VAL A 30 111.50 -5.06 -47.76
C VAL A 30 110.62 -6.28 -48.09
N GLU A 31 111.22 -7.42 -48.40
CA GLU A 31 110.49 -8.68 -48.55
C GLU A 31 109.84 -9.06 -47.22
N SER A 32 108.58 -9.51 -47.24
CA SER A 32 107.84 -9.82 -46.01
C SER A 32 108.49 -10.98 -45.26
N SER A 33 108.74 -10.80 -43.96
CA SER A 33 109.20 -11.85 -43.03
C SER A 33 108.06 -12.51 -42.25
N SER A 34 106.79 -12.26 -42.62
CA SER A 34 105.62 -12.80 -41.93
C SER A 34 105.29 -14.24 -42.36
N LYS A 35 104.94 -15.09 -41.40
CA LYS A 35 104.86 -16.57 -41.54
C LYS A 35 103.66 -17.18 -40.80
N GLU A 36 102.70 -16.36 -40.42
CA GLU A 36 101.60 -16.81 -39.59
C GLU A 36 100.50 -17.45 -40.43
N PHE A 37 99.88 -18.51 -39.89
CA PHE A 37 98.55 -18.95 -40.32
C PHE A 37 97.51 -17.91 -39.87
N LEU A 38 96.61 -17.54 -40.79
CA LEU A 38 95.50 -16.62 -40.55
C LEU A 38 94.17 -17.37 -40.38
N SER A 39 94.01 -18.49 -41.08
CA SER A 39 92.92 -19.44 -40.87
C SER A 39 93.40 -20.87 -41.11
N PHE A 40 92.77 -21.82 -40.43
CA PHE A 40 93.03 -23.25 -40.57
C PHE A 40 91.76 -24.01 -40.17
N SER A 41 91.39 -25.02 -40.93
CA SER A 41 90.31 -25.95 -40.62
C SER A 41 90.61 -27.32 -41.20
N VAL A 42 90.02 -28.37 -40.63
CA VAL A 42 90.17 -29.75 -41.12
C VAL A 42 88.78 -30.34 -41.36
N GLU A 43 88.52 -30.77 -42.60
CA GLU A 43 87.19 -31.16 -43.10
C GLU A 43 86.09 -30.14 -42.71
N GLY A 44 86.42 -28.84 -42.83
CA GLY A 44 85.55 -27.71 -42.48
C GLY A 44 85.47 -27.36 -40.98
N ASN A 45 85.98 -28.20 -40.08
CA ASN A 45 85.99 -27.92 -38.64
C ASN A 45 87.09 -26.89 -38.31
N PRO A 46 86.78 -25.72 -37.74
CA PRO A 46 87.74 -24.64 -37.54
C PRO A 46 88.80 -25.02 -36.49
N GLY A 47 90.06 -24.77 -36.81
CA GLY A 47 91.19 -24.90 -35.90
C GLY A 47 91.39 -23.63 -35.08
N VAL A 48 91.64 -23.79 -33.79
CA VAL A 48 92.12 -22.71 -32.92
C VAL A 48 93.63 -22.57 -33.16
N ILE A 49 94.03 -21.49 -33.83
CA ILE A 49 95.42 -21.17 -34.12
C ILE A 49 96.01 -20.38 -32.95
N ASP A 50 97.14 -20.85 -32.43
CA ASP A 50 98.03 -20.14 -31.52
C ASP A 50 99.31 -19.80 -32.28
N ASN A 51 99.40 -18.57 -32.79
CA ASN A 51 100.56 -18.07 -33.54
C ASN A 51 101.79 -17.79 -32.64
N VAL A 52 101.62 -17.70 -31.32
CA VAL A 52 102.74 -17.43 -30.38
C VAL A 52 103.45 -18.73 -30.01
N ASN A 53 102.71 -19.80 -29.78
CA ASN A 53 103.26 -21.14 -29.48
C ASN A 53 103.35 -22.04 -30.73
N HIS A 54 102.97 -21.53 -31.90
CA HIS A 54 102.90 -22.21 -33.18
C HIS A 54 102.17 -23.56 -33.12
N LYS A 55 100.93 -23.54 -32.62
CA LYS A 55 100.05 -24.71 -32.54
C LYS A 55 98.71 -24.44 -33.18
N ILE A 56 98.09 -25.48 -33.71
CA ILE A 56 96.71 -25.44 -34.20
C ILE A 56 95.98 -26.66 -33.64
N ASN A 57 94.88 -26.45 -32.93
CA ASN A 57 94.06 -27.54 -32.40
C ASN A 57 92.69 -27.55 -33.07
N VAL A 58 92.29 -28.68 -33.63
CA VAL A 58 90.98 -28.88 -34.27
C VAL A 58 90.22 -29.97 -33.51
N VAL A 59 88.96 -29.72 -33.18
CA VAL A 59 88.06 -30.77 -32.66
C VAL A 59 87.13 -31.19 -33.79
N VAL A 60 87.09 -32.49 -34.08
CA VAL A 60 86.18 -33.09 -35.07
C VAL A 60 85.05 -33.86 -34.35
N PRO A 61 83.88 -34.05 -34.99
CA PRO A 61 82.75 -34.75 -34.38
C PRO A 61 83.07 -36.17 -33.88
N PHE A 62 82.25 -36.66 -32.95
CA PHE A 62 82.36 -38.03 -32.43
C PHE A 62 82.33 -39.07 -33.57
N ARG A 63 83.22 -40.07 -33.47
CA ARG A 63 83.45 -41.14 -34.48
C ARG A 63 84.01 -40.68 -35.85
N SER A 64 84.43 -39.42 -36.03
CA SER A 64 85.16 -39.01 -37.25
C SER A 64 86.49 -39.77 -37.42
N ALA A 65 86.77 -40.26 -38.63
CA ALA A 65 88.04 -40.89 -38.97
C ALA A 65 89.10 -39.82 -39.29
N VAL A 66 90.19 -39.79 -38.51
CA VAL A 66 91.23 -38.73 -38.57
C VAL A 66 92.45 -39.11 -39.42
N ASP A 67 92.41 -40.24 -40.12
CA ASP A 67 93.57 -40.84 -40.79
C ASP A 67 93.83 -40.33 -42.21
N ASN A 68 92.89 -39.60 -42.82
CA ASN A 68 93.03 -39.07 -44.17
C ASN A 68 92.10 -37.87 -44.40
N MET A 69 92.45 -36.67 -43.91
CA MET A 69 91.58 -35.48 -43.92
C MET A 69 92.12 -34.34 -44.80
N HIS A 70 91.24 -33.58 -45.44
CA HIS A 70 91.60 -32.30 -46.06
C HIS A 70 91.72 -31.18 -45.04
N GLU A 71 92.75 -30.37 -45.20
CA GLU A 71 92.94 -29.11 -44.48
C GLU A 71 92.72 -27.91 -45.39
N ILE A 72 92.04 -26.88 -44.88
CA ILE A 72 91.83 -25.61 -45.57
C ILE A 72 92.44 -24.51 -44.71
N PHE A 73 93.40 -23.79 -45.27
CA PHE A 73 94.13 -22.75 -44.56
C PHE A 73 94.41 -21.52 -45.42
N THR A 74 94.68 -20.41 -44.74
CA THR A 74 95.29 -19.20 -45.32
C THR A 74 96.47 -18.78 -44.45
N VAL A 75 97.49 -18.23 -45.09
CA VAL A 75 98.72 -17.72 -44.45
C VAL A 75 98.91 -16.24 -44.75
N SER A 76 99.82 -15.62 -44.02
CA SER A 76 100.22 -14.22 -44.18
C SER A 76 100.61 -13.86 -45.63
N GLU A 77 100.40 -12.59 -46.01
CA GLU A 77 100.67 -12.13 -47.38
C GLU A 77 102.14 -12.37 -47.79
N GLY A 78 102.32 -12.98 -48.97
CA GLY A 78 103.62 -13.39 -49.51
C GLY A 78 104.13 -14.75 -49.01
N ALA A 79 103.51 -15.34 -47.98
CA ALA A 79 103.91 -16.64 -47.44
C ALA A 79 103.26 -17.83 -48.16
N SER A 80 103.84 -19.02 -47.98
CA SER A 80 103.35 -20.30 -48.49
C SER A 80 103.59 -21.42 -47.46
N VAL A 81 102.90 -22.56 -47.59
CA VAL A 81 103.16 -23.74 -46.73
C VAL A 81 103.92 -24.78 -47.54
N LEU A 82 105.03 -25.25 -47.01
CA LEU A 82 105.89 -26.24 -47.65
C LEU A 82 105.15 -27.58 -47.78
N ASP A 83 105.20 -28.16 -48.99
CA ASP A 83 104.60 -29.45 -49.40
C ASP A 83 103.07 -29.58 -49.20
N HIS A 84 102.38 -28.53 -48.75
CA HIS A 84 100.94 -28.53 -48.49
C HIS A 84 100.23 -27.47 -49.34
N THR A 85 99.27 -27.92 -50.15
CA THR A 85 98.38 -27.03 -50.90
C THR A 85 97.01 -27.02 -50.22
N SER A 86 96.59 -25.85 -49.76
CA SER A 86 95.31 -25.63 -49.07
C SER A 86 94.14 -26.22 -49.86
N ASN A 87 93.29 -26.99 -49.18
CA ASN A 87 92.15 -27.76 -49.71
C ASN A 87 92.49 -28.80 -50.79
N VAL A 88 93.76 -29.21 -50.93
CA VAL A 88 94.20 -30.20 -51.92
C VAL A 88 94.99 -31.33 -51.27
N THR A 89 95.98 -31.01 -50.43
CA THR A 89 96.70 -32.03 -49.66
C THR A 89 95.74 -32.72 -48.68
N ARG A 90 95.93 -34.03 -48.50
CA ARG A 90 95.26 -34.82 -47.47
C ARG A 90 96.29 -35.36 -46.49
N THR A 91 95.94 -35.32 -45.21
CA THR A 91 96.89 -35.49 -44.12
C THR A 91 96.33 -36.45 -43.07
N ASN A 92 97.18 -37.30 -42.51
CA ASN A 92 96.81 -38.22 -41.43
C ASN A 92 97.03 -37.53 -40.08
N TYR A 93 95.95 -37.18 -39.41
CA TYR A 93 95.96 -36.52 -38.10
C TYR A 93 95.75 -37.49 -36.92
N SER A 94 95.92 -38.80 -37.12
CA SER A 94 95.91 -39.80 -36.03
C SER A 94 97.03 -39.58 -35.00
N SER A 95 98.01 -38.74 -35.34
CA SER A 95 99.00 -38.15 -34.43
C SER A 95 99.26 -36.69 -34.85
N PRO A 96 99.77 -35.81 -33.98
CA PRO A 96 100.02 -34.42 -34.32
C PRO A 96 100.98 -34.28 -35.52
N GLN A 97 100.63 -33.43 -36.48
CA GLN A 97 101.39 -33.21 -37.72
C GLN A 97 102.09 -31.84 -37.70
N THR A 98 103.19 -31.70 -38.42
CA THR A 98 103.95 -30.45 -38.47
C THR A 98 103.88 -29.80 -39.85
N LEU A 99 103.37 -28.58 -39.93
CA LEU A 99 103.30 -27.78 -41.17
C LEU A 99 104.28 -26.62 -41.11
N THR A 100 105.02 -26.39 -42.20
CA THR A 100 106.06 -25.34 -42.25
C THR A 100 105.62 -24.19 -43.16
N VAL A 101 105.46 -23.00 -42.60
CA VAL A 101 105.20 -21.77 -43.34
C VAL A 101 106.52 -21.11 -43.73
N VAL A 102 106.64 -20.68 -44.98
CA VAL A 102 107.80 -20.03 -45.59
C VAL A 102 107.42 -18.62 -46.04
N ALA A 103 108.13 -17.61 -45.56
CA ALA A 103 107.92 -16.20 -45.91
C ALA A 103 108.54 -15.80 -47.27
N GLU A 104 108.23 -14.58 -47.75
CA GLU A 104 108.78 -13.99 -48.98
C GLU A 104 110.32 -13.83 -48.85
N ASP A 105 110.81 -13.43 -47.67
CA ASP A 105 112.25 -13.36 -47.32
C ASP A 105 112.94 -14.74 -47.16
N ARG A 106 112.21 -15.83 -47.45
CA ARG A 106 112.60 -17.26 -47.33
C ARG A 106 112.84 -17.77 -45.92
N SER A 107 112.64 -16.98 -44.88
CA SER A 107 112.75 -17.47 -43.51
C SER A 107 111.48 -18.26 -43.11
N ILE A 108 111.64 -19.31 -42.31
CA ILE A 108 110.59 -20.31 -42.07
C ILE A 108 110.03 -20.29 -40.63
N GLN A 109 108.84 -20.86 -40.44
CA GLN A 109 108.20 -21.14 -39.14
C GLN A 109 107.47 -22.48 -39.19
N VAL A 110 107.59 -23.30 -38.15
CA VAL A 110 106.91 -24.60 -38.05
C VAL A 110 105.76 -24.52 -37.05
N TYR A 111 104.61 -25.07 -37.42
CA TYR A 111 103.41 -25.22 -36.59
C TYR A 111 103.11 -26.69 -36.33
N THR A 112 102.63 -27.02 -35.12
CA THR A 112 102.10 -28.36 -34.81
C THR A 112 100.57 -28.36 -34.81
N VAL A 113 99.96 -29.14 -35.70
CA VAL A 113 98.51 -29.32 -35.85
C VAL A 113 98.09 -30.60 -35.15
N THR A 114 97.14 -30.51 -34.22
CA THR A 114 96.55 -31.66 -33.52
C THR A 114 95.05 -31.73 -33.79
N VAL A 115 94.54 -32.91 -34.15
CA VAL A 115 93.10 -33.15 -34.31
C VAL A 115 92.63 -34.12 -33.23
N THR A 116 91.52 -33.81 -32.56
CA THR A 116 90.92 -34.64 -31.50
C THR A 116 89.43 -34.87 -31.75
N ILE A 117 88.92 -36.05 -31.39
CA ILE A 117 87.51 -36.43 -31.54
C ILE A 117 86.71 -35.92 -30.33
N GLY A 118 85.54 -35.31 -30.57
CA GLY A 118 84.63 -34.78 -29.54
C GLY A 118 83.84 -35.86 -28.77
N PRO A 119 83.14 -35.47 -27.68
CA PRO A 119 82.36 -36.39 -26.84
C PRO A 119 81.13 -36.98 -27.55
N SER A 120 80.66 -38.12 -27.05
CA SER A 120 79.51 -38.86 -27.60
C SER A 120 78.18 -38.11 -27.45
N ASN A 121 77.33 -38.25 -28.47
CA ASN A 121 76.02 -37.63 -28.61
C ASN A 121 74.88 -38.67 -28.73
N LEU A 122 75.12 -39.93 -28.32
CA LEU A 122 74.18 -41.06 -28.42
C LEU A 122 73.16 -41.04 -27.28
N LYS A 123 71.87 -41.21 -27.61
CA LYS A 123 70.74 -40.87 -26.72
C LYS A 123 69.57 -41.86 -26.74
N SER A 124 69.78 -43.06 -27.26
CA SER A 124 68.69 -44.02 -27.44
C SER A 124 68.49 -44.92 -26.21
N ILE A 125 67.23 -45.24 -25.91
CA ILE A 125 66.84 -46.28 -24.95
C ILE A 125 66.70 -47.60 -25.73
N LEU A 126 67.48 -48.62 -25.34
CA LEU A 126 67.55 -49.92 -26.03
C LEU A 126 66.59 -50.97 -25.45
N SER A 127 66.14 -50.81 -24.21
CA SER A 127 65.13 -51.67 -23.60
C SER A 127 64.37 -50.92 -22.50
N PHE A 128 63.11 -51.30 -22.24
CA PHE A 128 62.28 -50.72 -21.20
C PHE A 128 61.21 -51.73 -20.77
N ASN A 129 61.30 -52.27 -19.55
CA ASN A 129 60.52 -53.42 -19.09
C ASN A 129 60.05 -53.25 -17.64
N LEU A 130 58.98 -53.95 -17.26
CA LEU A 130 58.54 -54.12 -15.88
C LEU A 130 58.81 -55.57 -15.42
N SER A 131 59.28 -55.72 -14.19
CA SER A 131 59.49 -57.04 -13.56
C SER A 131 58.27 -57.54 -12.78
N ASN A 132 57.42 -56.64 -12.30
CA ASN A 132 56.18 -56.97 -11.61
C ASN A 132 55.10 -55.90 -11.90
N PRO A 133 54.04 -56.21 -12.67
CA PRO A 133 53.87 -57.43 -13.47
C PRO A 133 54.98 -57.55 -14.52
N ALA A 134 55.32 -58.78 -14.91
CA ALA A 134 56.34 -59.04 -15.93
C ALA A 134 55.82 -58.62 -17.31
N VAL A 135 56.25 -57.46 -17.81
CA VAL A 135 55.81 -56.87 -19.09
C VAL A 135 57.00 -56.28 -19.82
N THR A 136 57.27 -56.77 -21.03
CA THR A 136 58.22 -56.18 -21.97
C THR A 136 57.58 -54.99 -22.66
N GLY A 137 58.24 -53.82 -22.64
CA GLY A 137 57.76 -52.65 -23.36
C GLY A 137 58.10 -52.69 -24.85
N PHE A 138 57.19 -52.23 -25.68
CA PHE A 138 57.45 -51.97 -27.10
C PHE A 138 58.04 -50.57 -27.24
N ILE A 139 59.23 -50.46 -27.85
CA ILE A 139 59.89 -49.18 -28.13
C ILE A 139 59.71 -48.87 -29.61
N ASP A 140 59.09 -47.73 -29.89
CA ASP A 140 59.04 -47.09 -31.19
C ASP A 140 60.11 -45.99 -31.23
N ASP A 141 61.27 -46.32 -31.80
CA ASP A 141 62.44 -45.42 -31.85
C ASP A 141 62.32 -44.35 -32.95
N GLU A 142 61.38 -44.49 -33.89
CA GLU A 142 61.07 -43.43 -34.86
C GLU A 142 60.15 -42.37 -34.24
N ALA A 143 59.15 -42.79 -33.46
CA ALA A 143 58.23 -41.90 -32.75
C ALA A 143 58.75 -41.42 -31.37
N TYR A 144 59.88 -41.96 -30.91
CA TYR A 144 60.41 -41.81 -29.55
C TYR A 144 59.35 -42.09 -28.47
N ALA A 145 58.62 -43.20 -28.64
CA ALA A 145 57.54 -43.61 -27.77
C ALA A 145 57.76 -45.02 -27.22
N ILE A 146 57.31 -45.27 -25.99
CA ILE A 146 57.41 -46.58 -25.35
C ILE A 146 56.03 -46.95 -24.81
N PHE A 147 55.56 -48.15 -25.16
CA PHE A 147 54.24 -48.63 -24.78
C PHE A 147 54.35 -49.93 -23.98
N LEU A 148 53.69 -49.98 -22.82
CA LEU A 148 53.52 -51.17 -22.02
C LEU A 148 52.03 -51.43 -21.81
N THR A 149 51.63 -52.69 -21.75
CA THR A 149 50.24 -53.08 -21.43
C THR A 149 50.26 -54.03 -20.24
N VAL A 150 49.73 -53.57 -19.10
CA VAL A 150 49.70 -54.32 -17.84
C VAL A 150 48.34 -54.99 -17.61
N PRO A 151 48.27 -56.12 -16.89
CA PRO A 151 47.01 -56.77 -16.52
C PRO A 151 46.04 -55.85 -15.77
N LYS A 152 44.73 -56.11 -15.91
CA LYS A 152 43.68 -55.39 -15.18
C LYS A 152 43.95 -55.43 -13.66
N GLY A 153 43.79 -54.27 -13.00
CA GLY A 153 44.00 -54.14 -11.56
C GLY A 153 45.45 -53.93 -11.12
N THR A 154 46.40 -53.85 -12.06
CA THR A 154 47.78 -53.41 -11.75
C THR A 154 47.76 -51.97 -11.26
N ASP A 155 48.36 -51.71 -10.10
CA ASP A 155 48.64 -50.36 -9.63
C ASP A 155 49.78 -49.74 -10.45
N VAL A 156 49.48 -48.68 -11.20
CA VAL A 156 50.43 -47.99 -12.07
C VAL A 156 51.14 -46.81 -11.40
N THR A 157 50.81 -46.49 -10.14
CA THR A 157 51.29 -45.27 -9.45
C THR A 157 52.72 -45.36 -8.92
N ALA A 158 53.30 -46.56 -8.82
CA ALA A 158 54.61 -46.78 -8.20
C ALA A 158 55.45 -47.85 -8.92
N LEU A 159 55.32 -47.96 -10.24
CA LEU A 159 56.02 -48.98 -11.04
C LEU A 159 57.51 -48.68 -11.19
N LYS A 160 58.35 -49.71 -11.16
CA LYS A 160 59.81 -49.62 -11.25
C LYS A 160 60.33 -50.21 -12.57
N PRO A 161 60.46 -49.42 -13.64
CA PRO A 161 60.93 -49.93 -14.92
C PRO A 161 62.44 -50.18 -14.93
N THR A 162 62.84 -51.27 -15.55
CA THR A 162 64.22 -51.54 -15.96
C THR A 162 64.42 -51.07 -17.40
N PHE A 163 65.47 -50.29 -17.63
CA PHE A 163 65.85 -49.80 -18.96
C PHE A 163 67.37 -49.84 -19.16
N THR A 164 67.78 -49.77 -20.44
CA THR A 164 69.19 -49.68 -20.86
C THR A 164 69.35 -48.62 -21.95
N THR A 165 70.53 -48.01 -22.05
CA THR A 165 70.88 -46.97 -23.05
C THR A 165 72.03 -47.42 -23.96
N ASP A 166 72.12 -46.82 -25.14
CA ASP A 166 73.17 -47.09 -26.15
C ASP A 166 74.57 -46.64 -25.70
N GLU A 167 74.65 -45.67 -24.78
CA GLU A 167 75.88 -45.29 -24.09
C GLU A 167 75.76 -45.57 -22.59
N MET A 168 76.74 -46.28 -22.02
CA MET A 168 76.76 -46.69 -20.60
C MET A 168 76.86 -45.51 -19.61
N MET A 169 77.24 -44.32 -20.08
CA MET A 169 77.42 -43.10 -19.28
C MET A 169 76.30 -42.06 -19.52
N ALA A 170 75.35 -42.33 -20.41
CA ALA A 170 74.20 -41.45 -20.63
C ALA A 170 73.29 -41.45 -19.39
N LYS A 171 72.78 -40.28 -18.99
CA LYS A 171 71.87 -40.16 -17.85
C LYS A 171 70.44 -40.15 -18.32
N VAL A 172 69.63 -41.08 -17.81
CA VAL A 172 68.17 -41.05 -18.02
C VAL A 172 67.53 -40.28 -16.87
N LYS A 173 66.65 -39.34 -17.18
CA LYS A 173 65.96 -38.46 -16.25
C LYS A 173 64.45 -38.50 -16.47
N VAL A 174 63.69 -38.28 -15.41
CA VAL A 174 62.24 -37.98 -15.46
C VAL A 174 62.04 -36.75 -14.58
N ASN A 175 61.43 -35.70 -15.11
CA ASN A 175 61.28 -34.40 -14.43
C ASN A 175 62.62 -33.90 -13.85
N ASP A 176 63.67 -33.91 -14.69
CA ASP A 176 65.09 -33.60 -14.36
C ASP A 176 65.79 -34.47 -13.31
N VAL A 177 65.08 -35.34 -12.59
CA VAL A 177 65.65 -36.27 -11.61
C VAL A 177 66.25 -37.48 -12.34
N VAL A 178 67.52 -37.80 -12.07
CA VAL A 178 68.21 -38.98 -12.63
C VAL A 178 67.56 -40.26 -12.12
N GLN A 179 67.24 -41.18 -13.03
CA GLN A 179 66.56 -42.43 -12.76
C GLN A 179 67.54 -43.59 -12.64
N VAL A 180 67.34 -44.43 -11.62
CA VAL A 180 68.09 -45.68 -11.46
C VAL A 180 67.24 -46.84 -11.97
N SER A 181 67.67 -47.43 -13.09
CA SER A 181 67.04 -48.58 -13.74
C SER A 181 66.66 -49.67 -12.72
N GLY A 182 65.39 -50.10 -12.75
CA GLY A 182 64.80 -51.11 -11.86
C GLY A 182 64.54 -50.68 -10.42
N ASN A 183 64.95 -49.48 -10.01
CA ASN A 183 64.92 -49.05 -8.60
C ASN A 183 64.04 -47.82 -8.37
N SER A 184 64.09 -46.83 -9.25
CA SER A 184 63.21 -45.66 -9.21
C SER A 184 61.76 -46.06 -9.49
N ALA A 185 60.87 -45.76 -8.54
CA ALA A 185 59.42 -45.90 -8.74
C ALA A 185 58.87 -44.65 -9.44
N GLN A 186 57.93 -44.85 -10.36
CA GLN A 186 57.33 -43.80 -11.17
C GLN A 186 55.81 -44.03 -11.33
N ASP A 187 55.08 -42.92 -11.40
CA ASP A 187 53.62 -42.90 -11.55
C ASP A 187 53.23 -42.79 -13.03
N PHE A 188 52.70 -43.87 -13.58
CA PHE A 188 52.24 -43.96 -14.97
C PHE A 188 50.73 -43.81 -15.13
N THR A 189 50.03 -43.21 -14.15
CA THR A 189 48.63 -42.75 -14.34
C THR A 189 48.49 -41.76 -15.50
N GLN A 190 49.57 -41.06 -15.86
CA GLN A 190 49.72 -40.33 -17.10
C GLN A 190 51.01 -40.72 -17.83
N PRO A 191 51.10 -40.54 -19.16
CA PRO A 191 52.33 -40.78 -19.90
C PRO A 191 53.50 -39.89 -19.42
N LEU A 192 54.62 -40.51 -19.05
CA LEU A 192 55.81 -39.83 -18.54
C LEU A 192 56.84 -39.60 -19.64
N ILE A 193 57.64 -38.53 -19.49
CA ILE A 193 58.77 -38.26 -20.37
C ILE A 193 60.07 -38.72 -19.71
N TYR A 194 60.78 -39.61 -20.38
CA TYR A 194 62.12 -40.10 -20.03
C TYR A 194 63.14 -39.40 -20.93
N MET A 195 63.84 -38.41 -20.38
CA MET A 195 64.88 -37.65 -21.08
C MET A 195 66.24 -38.35 -20.95
N VAL A 196 66.88 -38.70 -22.06
CA VAL A 196 68.25 -39.23 -22.12
C VAL A 196 69.22 -38.09 -22.43
N GLU A 197 70.17 -37.85 -21.53
CA GLU A 197 71.26 -36.86 -21.67
C GLU A 197 72.56 -37.58 -22.04
N ALA A 198 73.13 -37.23 -23.21
CA ALA A 198 74.40 -37.74 -23.70
C ALA A 198 75.61 -37.03 -23.06
N LEU A 199 76.81 -37.57 -23.31
CA LEU A 199 78.06 -37.05 -22.74
C LEU A 199 78.46 -35.67 -23.29
N ASP A 200 78.01 -35.31 -24.49
CA ASP A 200 78.12 -33.95 -25.06
C ASP A 200 77.13 -32.94 -24.45
N GLY A 201 76.23 -33.39 -23.55
CA GLY A 201 75.20 -32.58 -22.90
C GLY A 201 73.92 -32.41 -23.72
N SER A 202 73.82 -32.98 -24.91
CA SER A 202 72.59 -32.95 -25.70
C SER A 202 71.56 -33.97 -25.18
N THR A 203 70.27 -33.71 -25.40
CA THR A 203 69.18 -34.54 -24.83
C THR A 203 68.24 -35.13 -25.91
N ARG A 204 67.43 -36.12 -25.52
CA ARG A 204 66.33 -36.74 -26.28
C ARG A 204 65.24 -37.23 -25.33
N ASP A 205 63.98 -36.94 -25.65
CA ASP A 205 62.83 -37.34 -24.84
C ASP A 205 62.12 -38.58 -25.41
N TYR A 206 61.83 -39.56 -24.55
CA TYR A 206 60.95 -40.70 -24.85
C TYR A 206 59.64 -40.60 -24.07
N ARG A 207 58.50 -40.71 -24.75
CA ARG A 207 57.18 -40.73 -24.10
C ARG A 207 56.75 -42.14 -23.74
N VAL A 208 56.75 -42.46 -22.46
CA VAL A 208 56.39 -43.78 -21.92
C VAL A 208 54.92 -43.80 -21.49
N THR A 209 54.12 -44.73 -22.03
CA THR A 209 52.70 -44.93 -21.72
C THR A 209 52.46 -46.34 -21.21
N VAL A 210 51.77 -46.47 -20.07
CA VAL A 210 51.32 -47.77 -19.53
C VAL A 210 49.81 -47.86 -19.67
N ASN A 211 49.34 -48.82 -20.47
CA ASN A 211 47.93 -49.12 -20.67
C ASN A 211 47.49 -50.28 -19.76
N ILE A 212 46.26 -50.25 -19.26
CA ILE A 212 45.67 -51.37 -18.50
C ILE A 212 44.77 -52.19 -19.44
N GLN A 213 44.84 -53.52 -19.39
CA GLN A 213 44.01 -54.41 -20.23
C GLN A 213 42.49 -54.18 -20.02
N LYS A 214 41.74 -54.10 -21.12
CA LYS A 214 40.26 -53.97 -21.15
C LYS A 214 39.59 -55.31 -20.79
N GLU A 215 38.47 -55.25 -20.09
CA GLU A 215 37.59 -56.40 -19.85
C GLU A 215 36.52 -56.53 -20.95
N LEU A 216 36.18 -57.77 -21.34
CA LEU A 216 35.18 -58.08 -22.37
C LEU A 216 33.82 -58.35 -21.73
N SER A 217 32.73 -57.88 -22.35
CA SER A 217 31.36 -58.15 -21.88
C SER A 217 30.99 -59.62 -22.08
N THR A 218 30.33 -60.21 -21.08
CA THR A 218 29.78 -61.58 -21.12
C THR A 218 28.25 -61.63 -21.27
N ALA A 219 27.62 -60.50 -21.62
CA ALA A 219 26.16 -60.38 -21.74
C ALA A 219 25.61 -61.08 -23.00
N LYS A 220 24.48 -61.81 -22.87
CA LYS A 220 23.95 -62.72 -23.91
C LYS A 220 22.42 -62.84 -23.91
N GLU A 221 21.72 -61.89 -23.32
CA GLU A 221 20.28 -62.02 -23.11
C GLU A 221 19.49 -61.53 -24.32
N ILE A 222 18.33 -62.12 -24.59
CA ILE A 222 17.29 -61.52 -25.44
C ILE A 222 16.35 -60.77 -24.49
N THR A 223 16.21 -59.46 -24.69
CA THR A 223 15.43 -58.55 -23.84
C THR A 223 14.07 -58.17 -24.43
N TYR A 224 13.86 -58.44 -25.71
CA TYR A 224 12.57 -58.32 -26.38
C TYR A 224 12.48 -59.35 -27.50
N PHE A 225 11.28 -59.88 -27.73
CA PHE A 225 10.97 -60.70 -28.90
C PHE A 225 9.51 -60.46 -29.32
N GLY A 226 9.26 -60.36 -30.62
CA GLY A 226 7.96 -60.18 -31.24
C GLY A 226 8.01 -60.56 -32.72
N LEU A 227 6.93 -60.29 -33.47
CA LEU A 227 6.84 -60.59 -34.91
C LEU A 227 6.41 -59.33 -35.67
N ALA A 228 7.14 -58.94 -36.73
CA ALA A 228 7.05 -57.60 -37.33
C ALA A 228 5.65 -57.20 -37.84
N SER A 229 4.84 -58.17 -38.24
CA SER A 229 3.49 -57.99 -38.79
C SER A 229 2.36 -58.23 -37.78
N LEU A 230 2.67 -58.51 -36.51
CA LEU A 230 1.70 -58.88 -35.47
C LEU A 230 1.97 -58.12 -34.17
N SER A 231 0.92 -57.80 -33.41
CA SER A 231 1.05 -57.22 -32.07
C SER A 231 1.42 -58.24 -30.98
N SER A 232 1.64 -59.52 -31.35
CA SER A 232 2.07 -60.57 -30.43
C SER A 232 3.51 -60.35 -29.96
N VAL A 233 3.66 -60.02 -28.67
CA VAL A 233 4.94 -59.95 -27.96
C VAL A 233 5.21 -61.30 -27.28
N GLY A 234 6.48 -61.72 -27.27
CA GLY A 234 6.93 -62.95 -26.63
C GLY A 234 7.08 -62.80 -25.12
N ILE A 235 6.55 -63.78 -24.39
CA ILE A 235 6.85 -63.96 -22.97
C ILE A 235 8.22 -64.62 -22.88
N ILE A 236 9.22 -63.89 -22.40
CA ILE A 236 10.59 -64.38 -22.22
C ILE A 236 10.71 -64.99 -20.82
N ASP A 237 11.02 -66.27 -20.75
CA ASP A 237 11.43 -66.96 -19.53
C ASP A 237 12.97 -66.97 -19.49
N GLU A 238 13.53 -66.07 -18.68
CA GLU A 238 14.98 -65.92 -18.49
C GLU A 238 15.61 -67.11 -17.75
N THR A 239 14.83 -67.86 -16.96
CA THR A 239 15.34 -69.00 -16.17
C THR A 239 15.42 -70.27 -17.01
N ASN A 240 14.43 -70.52 -17.87
CA ASN A 240 14.38 -71.68 -18.75
C ASN A 240 14.89 -71.38 -20.17
N HIS A 241 15.27 -70.14 -20.45
CA HIS A 241 15.65 -69.62 -21.77
C HIS A 241 14.68 -70.02 -22.88
N THR A 242 13.39 -69.80 -22.63
CA THR A 242 12.33 -70.03 -23.63
C THR A 242 11.56 -68.76 -23.88
N ILE A 243 11.01 -68.60 -25.09
CA ILE A 243 10.21 -67.44 -25.48
C ILE A 243 8.91 -67.97 -26.07
N ALA A 244 7.77 -67.65 -25.45
CA ALA A 244 6.46 -68.13 -25.88
C ALA A 244 5.61 -67.00 -26.49
N LEU A 245 5.14 -67.19 -27.72
CA LEU A 245 4.15 -66.32 -28.38
C LEU A 245 2.87 -67.10 -28.68
N THR A 246 1.73 -66.48 -28.42
CA THR A 246 0.46 -66.86 -29.05
C THR A 246 0.10 -65.83 -30.12
N VAL A 247 -0.20 -66.31 -31.33
CA VAL A 247 -0.64 -65.50 -32.47
C VAL A 247 -2.13 -65.71 -32.75
N PRO A 248 -2.82 -64.77 -33.42
CA PRO A 248 -4.24 -64.92 -33.76
C PRO A 248 -4.58 -66.23 -34.48
N PHE A 249 -5.77 -66.77 -34.23
CA PHE A 249 -6.28 -67.95 -34.96
C PHE A 249 -6.20 -67.73 -36.48
N GLY A 250 -5.71 -68.73 -37.21
CA GLY A 250 -5.51 -68.65 -38.67
C GLY A 250 -4.19 -67.98 -39.13
N THR A 251 -3.33 -67.51 -38.21
CA THR A 251 -2.01 -66.96 -38.58
C THR A 251 -1.13 -68.02 -39.26
N ASN A 252 -0.52 -67.68 -40.40
CA ASN A 252 0.44 -68.54 -41.08
C ASN A 252 1.81 -68.53 -40.38
N LEU A 253 2.18 -69.64 -39.75
CA LEU A 253 3.45 -69.78 -39.01
C LEU A 253 4.68 -70.00 -39.90
N THR A 254 4.53 -70.28 -41.20
CA THR A 254 5.67 -70.68 -42.06
C THR A 254 6.55 -69.53 -42.55
N SER A 255 6.11 -68.29 -42.35
CA SER A 255 6.69 -67.10 -42.98
C SER A 255 6.51 -65.86 -42.10
N LEU A 256 7.23 -65.78 -40.98
CA LEU A 256 7.16 -64.67 -40.03
C LEU A 256 8.53 -64.05 -39.78
N ALA A 257 8.62 -62.72 -39.81
CA ALA A 257 9.84 -61.98 -39.48
C ALA A 257 9.89 -61.65 -37.98
N PRO A 258 10.87 -62.16 -37.21
CA PRO A 258 10.99 -61.89 -35.78
C PRO A 258 11.67 -60.54 -35.54
N VAL A 259 11.14 -59.78 -34.59
CA VAL A 259 11.73 -58.52 -34.09
C VAL A 259 12.25 -58.78 -32.69
N PHE A 260 13.51 -58.46 -32.41
CA PHE A 260 14.13 -58.77 -31.12
C PHE A 260 15.20 -57.74 -30.74
N THR A 261 15.49 -57.65 -29.44
CA THR A 261 16.66 -56.92 -28.91
C THR A 261 17.48 -57.84 -28.04
N SER A 262 18.80 -57.67 -28.02
CA SER A 262 19.72 -58.50 -27.25
C SER A 262 20.85 -57.69 -26.62
N THR A 263 21.39 -58.18 -25.50
CA THR A 263 22.55 -57.57 -24.81
C THR A 263 23.91 -58.06 -25.32
N GLY A 264 23.94 -59.11 -26.14
CA GLY A 264 25.15 -59.62 -26.79
C GLY A 264 25.49 -58.98 -28.14
N THR A 265 26.62 -59.39 -28.71
CA THR A 265 27.23 -58.85 -29.94
C THR A 265 26.49 -59.23 -31.24
N GLY A 266 25.66 -60.26 -31.19
CA GLY A 266 24.80 -60.68 -32.30
C GLY A 266 23.90 -61.85 -31.93
N VAL A 267 22.79 -61.97 -32.65
CA VAL A 267 21.81 -63.08 -32.52
C VAL A 267 21.84 -63.91 -33.79
N TYR A 268 21.82 -65.23 -33.64
CA TYR A 268 22.01 -66.20 -34.72
C TYR A 268 20.91 -67.26 -34.69
N VAL A 269 20.48 -67.73 -35.86
CA VAL A 269 19.62 -68.92 -36.01
C VAL A 269 20.32 -69.84 -36.99
N ASN A 270 20.57 -71.09 -36.59
CA ASN A 270 21.39 -72.05 -37.35
C ASN A 270 22.76 -71.47 -37.79
N ASP A 271 23.44 -70.78 -36.86
CA ASP A 271 24.69 -70.02 -37.07
C ASP A 271 24.66 -68.89 -38.13
N VAL A 272 23.51 -68.59 -38.72
CA VAL A 272 23.30 -67.42 -39.58
C VAL A 272 22.90 -66.23 -38.71
N GLN A 273 23.65 -65.12 -38.78
CA GLN A 273 23.33 -63.90 -38.04
C GLN A 273 21.99 -63.33 -38.52
N GLN A 274 21.10 -63.05 -37.58
CA GLN A 274 19.77 -62.51 -37.85
C GLN A 274 19.78 -60.98 -37.70
N VAL A 275 19.12 -60.29 -38.62
CA VAL A 275 18.78 -58.86 -38.47
C VAL A 275 17.32 -58.78 -38.03
N SER A 276 17.08 -58.13 -36.89
CA SER A 276 15.75 -57.99 -36.29
C SER A 276 14.77 -57.32 -37.26
N GLY A 277 13.66 -58.00 -37.56
CA GLY A 277 12.59 -57.54 -38.42
C GLY A 277 12.76 -57.83 -39.92
N GLU A 278 13.91 -58.34 -40.37
CA GLU A 278 14.18 -58.57 -41.80
C GLU A 278 14.06 -60.05 -42.20
N ALA A 279 14.72 -60.95 -41.47
CA ALA A 279 14.80 -62.36 -41.84
C ALA A 279 13.47 -63.07 -41.61
N VAL A 280 12.90 -63.71 -42.64
CA VAL A 280 11.65 -64.47 -42.53
C VAL A 280 11.96 -65.92 -42.13
N LEU A 281 11.36 -66.39 -41.03
CA LEU A 281 11.56 -67.72 -40.48
C LEU A 281 10.25 -68.53 -40.41
N ASN A 282 10.39 -69.85 -40.32
CA ASN A 282 9.30 -70.79 -40.11
C ASN A 282 9.22 -71.19 -38.62
N PHE A 283 8.08 -70.92 -38.00
CA PHE A 283 7.79 -71.25 -36.60
C PHE A 283 6.73 -72.37 -36.44
N THR A 284 6.52 -73.24 -37.44
CA THR A 284 5.70 -74.47 -37.26
C THR A 284 6.31 -75.47 -36.28
N SER A 285 7.57 -75.26 -35.91
CA SER A 285 8.32 -75.94 -34.85
C SER A 285 9.12 -74.91 -34.07
N ASP A 286 9.57 -75.27 -32.87
CA ASP A 286 10.46 -74.45 -32.04
C ASP A 286 11.69 -73.96 -32.85
N VAL A 287 12.03 -72.68 -32.72
CA VAL A 287 13.20 -72.05 -33.38
C VAL A 287 14.20 -71.59 -32.32
N VAL A 288 15.45 -72.01 -32.44
CA VAL A 288 16.51 -71.66 -31.47
C VAL A 288 17.28 -70.43 -31.93
N PHE A 289 17.25 -69.37 -31.13
CA PHE A 289 18.02 -68.14 -31.30
C PHE A 289 19.21 -68.17 -30.35
N THR A 290 20.42 -68.04 -30.87
CA THR A 290 21.66 -68.05 -30.10
C THR A 290 22.29 -66.67 -30.08
N VAL A 291 22.44 -66.08 -28.91
CA VAL A 291 23.14 -64.81 -28.67
C VAL A 291 24.61 -65.11 -28.34
N ARG A 292 25.54 -64.30 -28.86
CA ARG A 292 26.98 -64.39 -28.55
C ARG A 292 27.45 -63.15 -27.76
N ASP A 293 28.42 -63.30 -26.86
CA ASP A 293 29.03 -62.17 -26.11
C ASP A 293 30.31 -61.64 -26.80
N GLU A 294 31.04 -60.73 -26.14
CA GLU A 294 32.35 -60.24 -26.63
C GLU A 294 33.51 -61.22 -26.33
N ALA A 295 33.31 -62.17 -25.43
CA ALA A 295 34.29 -63.18 -25.01
C ALA A 295 34.22 -64.50 -25.81
N GLY A 296 33.27 -64.63 -26.74
CA GLY A 296 33.03 -65.80 -27.59
C GLY A 296 32.08 -66.86 -27.01
N GLY A 297 31.49 -66.62 -25.84
CA GLY A 297 30.50 -67.51 -25.23
C GLY A 297 29.08 -67.29 -25.79
N THR A 298 28.23 -68.31 -25.71
CA THR A 298 26.88 -68.30 -26.28
C THR A 298 25.77 -68.55 -25.25
N GLN A 299 24.56 -68.07 -25.55
CA GLN A 299 23.31 -68.38 -24.83
C GLN A 299 22.24 -68.67 -25.88
N SER A 300 21.49 -69.76 -25.72
CA SER A 300 20.42 -70.13 -26.65
C SER A 300 19.05 -69.95 -26.00
N TYR A 301 18.10 -69.41 -26.78
CA TYR A 301 16.70 -69.20 -26.44
C TYR A 301 15.82 -70.02 -27.38
N THR A 302 14.92 -70.83 -26.83
CA THR A 302 13.97 -71.64 -27.62
C THR A 302 12.66 -70.86 -27.81
N VAL A 303 12.38 -70.42 -29.03
CA VAL A 303 11.18 -69.66 -29.38
C VAL A 303 10.06 -70.60 -29.83
N LYS A 304 8.91 -70.50 -29.18
CA LYS A 304 7.68 -71.27 -29.44
C LYS A 304 6.57 -70.32 -29.90
N VAL A 305 5.98 -70.58 -31.06
CA VAL A 305 4.84 -69.80 -31.57
C VAL A 305 3.66 -70.73 -31.80
N GLN A 306 2.52 -70.44 -31.16
CA GLN A 306 1.28 -71.21 -31.31
C GLN A 306 0.13 -70.31 -31.79
N ALA A 307 -0.80 -70.85 -32.58
CA ALA A 307 -2.04 -70.14 -32.90
C ALA A 307 -3.08 -70.30 -31.77
N ALA A 308 -3.84 -69.24 -31.51
CA ALA A 308 -4.98 -69.28 -30.59
C ALA A 308 -6.07 -70.27 -31.06
N ALA A 309 -6.87 -70.78 -30.12
CA ALA A 309 -8.05 -71.60 -30.43
C ALA A 309 -9.20 -70.74 -30.99
N ALA A 310 -10.22 -71.38 -31.57
CA ALA A 310 -11.40 -70.68 -32.09
C ALA A 310 -12.38 -70.30 -30.97
N ASP A 311 -12.66 -69.00 -30.82
CA ASP A 311 -13.64 -68.47 -29.87
C ASP A 311 -15.08 -68.55 -30.41
N VAL A 312 -16.00 -69.08 -29.59
CA VAL A 312 -17.46 -68.85 -29.75
C VAL A 312 -17.87 -67.65 -28.90
N SER A 313 -18.73 -66.77 -29.43
CA SER A 313 -18.86 -65.42 -28.86
C SER A 313 -19.50 -65.40 -27.47
N SER A 314 -18.88 -64.63 -26.56
CA SER A 314 -19.38 -64.33 -25.20
C SER A 314 -20.25 -63.07 -25.14
N THR A 315 -20.48 -62.41 -26.28
CA THR A 315 -21.24 -61.17 -26.41
C THR A 315 -22.72 -61.38 -26.12
N LYS A 316 -23.31 -60.45 -25.35
CA LYS A 316 -24.68 -60.52 -24.82
C LYS A 316 -25.26 -59.14 -24.49
N ALA A 317 -24.76 -58.10 -25.16
CA ALA A 317 -25.19 -56.74 -24.96
C ALA A 317 -26.46 -56.43 -25.76
N MET A 318 -27.37 -55.66 -25.20
CA MET A 318 -28.46 -55.03 -25.94
C MET A 318 -27.94 -53.71 -26.54
N LEU A 319 -27.94 -53.58 -27.86
CA LEU A 319 -27.29 -52.48 -28.56
C LEU A 319 -28.22 -51.30 -28.84
N THR A 320 -29.49 -51.60 -29.17
CA THR A 320 -30.55 -50.60 -29.31
C THR A 320 -31.85 -51.17 -28.76
N TYR A 321 -32.75 -50.29 -28.32
CA TYR A 321 -34.09 -50.64 -27.89
C TYR A 321 -35.04 -49.48 -28.13
N ALA A 322 -36.27 -49.75 -28.56
CA ALA A 322 -37.29 -48.75 -28.85
C ALA A 322 -38.70 -49.34 -28.68
N VAL A 323 -39.66 -48.50 -28.28
CA VAL A 323 -41.08 -48.88 -28.12
C VAL A 323 -41.93 -47.85 -28.86
N ALA A 324 -42.94 -48.30 -29.61
CA ALA A 324 -43.78 -47.44 -30.46
C ALA A 324 -42.98 -46.55 -31.45
N GLY A 325 -41.78 -47.00 -31.87
CA GLY A 325 -40.86 -46.23 -32.72
C GLY A 325 -40.00 -45.20 -31.99
N ILE A 326 -40.19 -44.99 -30.68
CA ILE A 326 -39.38 -44.09 -29.86
C ILE A 326 -38.18 -44.86 -29.30
N GLN A 327 -36.96 -44.42 -29.64
CA GLN A 327 -35.72 -44.97 -29.07
C GLN A 327 -35.65 -44.75 -27.56
N GLY A 328 -35.26 -45.79 -26.83
CA GLY A 328 -34.89 -45.74 -25.43
C GLY A 328 -33.40 -45.65 -25.23
N THR A 329 -33.00 -45.06 -24.11
CA THR A 329 -31.59 -45.04 -23.68
C THR A 329 -31.26 -46.39 -23.04
N VAL A 330 -30.35 -47.15 -23.63
CA VAL A 330 -29.74 -48.32 -23.01
C VAL A 330 -28.55 -47.87 -22.17
N ASN A 331 -28.58 -48.17 -20.86
CA ASN A 331 -27.42 -48.03 -19.98
C ASN A 331 -26.85 -49.43 -19.72
N GLU A 332 -25.63 -49.67 -20.19
CA GLU A 332 -24.94 -50.96 -20.06
C GLU A 332 -24.42 -51.17 -18.63
N ASP A 333 -23.90 -50.13 -17.97
CA ASP A 333 -23.35 -50.25 -16.61
C ASP A 333 -24.41 -50.69 -15.59
N THR A 334 -25.61 -50.10 -15.66
CA THR A 334 -26.75 -50.44 -14.79
C THR A 334 -27.65 -51.53 -15.37
N HIS A 335 -27.45 -51.92 -16.63
CA HIS A 335 -28.33 -52.79 -17.40
C HIS A 335 -29.81 -52.37 -17.33
N THR A 336 -30.07 -51.07 -17.45
CA THR A 336 -31.43 -50.52 -17.47
C THR A 336 -31.70 -49.80 -18.77
N ILE A 337 -32.92 -49.91 -19.27
CA ILE A 337 -33.35 -49.27 -20.51
C ILE A 337 -34.53 -48.37 -20.19
N THR A 338 -34.41 -47.07 -20.48
CA THR A 338 -35.52 -46.11 -20.27
C THR A 338 -36.06 -45.63 -21.60
N VAL A 339 -37.36 -45.84 -21.84
CA VAL A 339 -38.08 -45.27 -22.99
C VAL A 339 -39.06 -44.23 -22.48
N VAL A 340 -39.02 -43.02 -23.02
CA VAL A 340 -39.96 -41.95 -22.66
C VAL A 340 -40.95 -41.77 -23.80
N LEU A 341 -42.20 -42.20 -23.61
CA LEU A 341 -43.27 -42.05 -24.60
C LEU A 341 -43.95 -40.67 -24.47
N PRO A 342 -44.51 -40.12 -25.57
CA PRO A 342 -45.37 -38.95 -25.50
C PRO A 342 -46.56 -39.15 -24.56
N THR A 343 -47.02 -38.07 -23.94
CA THR A 343 -48.13 -38.07 -22.97
C THR A 343 -49.41 -38.66 -23.55
N GLY A 344 -50.11 -39.47 -22.76
CA GLY A 344 -51.32 -40.19 -23.20
C GLY A 344 -51.05 -41.43 -24.08
N SER A 345 -49.79 -41.77 -24.37
CA SER A 345 -49.45 -43.02 -25.06
C SER A 345 -49.79 -44.24 -24.21
N SER A 346 -50.38 -45.27 -24.82
CA SER A 346 -50.54 -46.57 -24.15
C SER A 346 -49.19 -47.22 -23.90
N ARG A 347 -48.96 -47.69 -22.67
CA ARG A 347 -47.84 -48.57 -22.30
C ARG A 347 -48.20 -50.06 -22.38
N LEU A 348 -49.49 -50.37 -22.54
CA LEU A 348 -50.02 -51.71 -22.70
C LEU A 348 -49.95 -52.15 -24.18
N ASN A 349 -49.69 -53.45 -24.41
CA ASN A 349 -49.68 -54.11 -25.72
C ASN A 349 -48.81 -53.39 -26.77
N GLN A 350 -47.59 -53.03 -26.41
CA GLN A 350 -46.66 -52.36 -27.33
C GLN A 350 -45.70 -53.35 -27.98
N ILE A 351 -45.28 -53.05 -29.21
CA ILE A 351 -44.24 -53.80 -29.91
C ILE A 351 -42.90 -53.08 -29.72
N ALA A 352 -41.90 -53.83 -29.24
CA ALA A 352 -40.53 -53.34 -29.10
C ALA A 352 -39.68 -53.68 -30.33
N THR A 353 -38.80 -52.77 -30.73
CA THR A 353 -37.71 -53.02 -31.68
C THR A 353 -36.37 -52.88 -30.98
N PHE A 354 -35.47 -53.82 -31.22
CA PHE A 354 -34.17 -53.89 -30.58
C PHE A 354 -33.11 -54.56 -31.45
N THR A 355 -31.84 -54.34 -31.12
CA THR A 355 -30.70 -55.06 -31.68
C THR A 355 -29.78 -55.55 -30.57
N THR A 356 -29.02 -56.60 -30.84
CA THR A 356 -28.11 -57.22 -29.87
C THR A 356 -26.91 -57.83 -30.57
N ASN A 357 -25.79 -57.98 -29.86
CA ASN A 357 -24.68 -58.84 -30.27
C ASN A 357 -24.70 -60.23 -29.60
N GLY A 358 -25.78 -60.57 -28.88
CA GLY A 358 -26.05 -61.93 -28.42
C GLY A 358 -26.78 -62.78 -29.46
N GLN A 359 -26.82 -64.09 -29.20
CA GLN A 359 -27.47 -65.11 -30.03
C GLN A 359 -29.01 -65.03 -29.99
N SER A 360 -29.61 -64.73 -28.83
CA SER A 360 -31.07 -64.62 -28.71
C SER A 360 -31.50 -63.77 -27.51
N ILE A 361 -32.77 -63.34 -27.48
CA ILE A 361 -33.38 -62.57 -26.37
C ILE A 361 -34.67 -63.25 -25.92
N LYS A 362 -34.96 -63.23 -24.61
CA LYS A 362 -36.20 -63.75 -24.02
C LYS A 362 -36.77 -62.82 -22.94
N ILE A 363 -38.07 -62.91 -22.69
CA ILE A 363 -38.68 -62.47 -21.42
C ILE A 363 -39.19 -63.72 -20.72
N GLY A 364 -38.63 -64.04 -19.54
CA GLY A 364 -38.84 -65.33 -18.90
C GLY A 364 -38.41 -66.48 -19.82
N THR A 365 -39.37 -67.32 -20.23
CA THR A 365 -39.14 -68.42 -21.19
C THR A 365 -39.45 -68.06 -22.64
N SER A 366 -40.17 -66.95 -22.90
CA SER A 366 -40.65 -66.58 -24.23
C SER A 366 -39.57 -65.90 -25.06
N VAL A 367 -39.29 -66.41 -26.25
CA VAL A 367 -38.36 -65.80 -27.22
C VAL A 367 -38.94 -64.49 -27.75
N GLN A 368 -38.09 -63.47 -27.81
CA GLN A 368 -38.44 -62.12 -28.22
C GLN A 368 -37.91 -61.84 -29.63
N SER A 369 -38.81 -61.42 -30.53
CA SER A 369 -38.50 -61.12 -31.93
C SER A 369 -38.67 -59.64 -32.18
N SER A 370 -37.55 -58.95 -32.45
CA SER A 370 -37.50 -57.51 -32.69
C SER A 370 -38.53 -57.07 -33.74
N GLY A 371 -39.42 -56.15 -33.34
CA GLY A 371 -40.48 -55.61 -34.20
C GLY A 371 -41.69 -56.53 -34.41
N GLN A 372 -41.81 -57.63 -33.67
CA GLN A 372 -42.91 -58.60 -33.84
C GLN A 372 -43.63 -58.98 -32.54
N THR A 373 -42.91 -59.08 -31.41
CA THR A 373 -43.50 -59.46 -30.13
C THR A 373 -44.21 -58.29 -29.45
N ILE A 374 -45.34 -58.60 -28.79
CA ILE A 374 -46.18 -57.65 -28.05
C ILE A 374 -45.92 -57.87 -26.56
N ASP A 375 -45.54 -56.81 -25.85
CA ASP A 375 -45.24 -56.82 -24.42
C ASP A 375 -46.05 -55.73 -23.68
N ASP A 376 -46.19 -55.87 -22.37
CA ASP A 376 -46.86 -54.89 -21.47
C ASP A 376 -45.82 -54.14 -20.64
N PHE A 377 -45.71 -52.83 -20.85
CA PHE A 377 -44.77 -51.95 -20.16
C PHE A 377 -45.42 -51.07 -19.10
N THR A 378 -46.63 -51.39 -18.62
CA THR A 378 -47.26 -50.70 -17.48
C THR A 378 -46.44 -50.85 -16.19
N SER A 379 -45.70 -51.95 -16.06
CA SER A 379 -44.63 -52.17 -15.07
C SER A 379 -43.27 -52.38 -15.76
N PRO A 380 -42.13 -52.30 -15.05
CA PRO A 380 -40.82 -52.62 -15.63
C PRO A 380 -40.73 -54.09 -16.07
N VAL A 381 -40.14 -54.33 -17.25
CA VAL A 381 -40.05 -55.67 -17.87
C VAL A 381 -38.58 -56.08 -18.00
N THR A 382 -38.25 -57.35 -17.71
CA THR A 382 -36.86 -57.83 -17.81
C THR A 382 -36.65 -58.67 -19.06
N TYR A 383 -35.74 -58.21 -19.94
CA TYR A 383 -35.28 -58.96 -21.12
C TYR A 383 -33.93 -59.62 -20.80
N THR A 384 -33.81 -60.92 -21.09
CA THR A 384 -32.57 -61.69 -20.95
C THR A 384 -31.97 -61.93 -22.33
N VAL A 385 -30.76 -61.39 -22.56
CA VAL A 385 -29.92 -61.66 -23.73
C VAL A 385 -29.06 -62.90 -23.45
N PHE A 386 -28.92 -63.79 -24.44
CA PHE A 386 -28.11 -65.01 -24.39
C PHE A 386 -26.93 -64.90 -25.37
N ALA A 387 -25.71 -65.18 -24.92
CA ALA A 387 -24.51 -65.34 -25.74
C ALA A 387 -24.48 -66.72 -26.41
N GLU A 388 -23.68 -66.85 -27.47
CA GLU A 388 -23.47 -68.13 -28.17
C GLU A 388 -22.73 -69.15 -27.29
N ASN A 389 -21.87 -68.68 -26.37
CA ASN A 389 -21.24 -69.52 -25.34
C ASN A 389 -22.15 -69.85 -24.13
N GLY A 390 -23.42 -69.45 -24.15
CA GLY A 390 -24.41 -69.75 -23.11
C GLY A 390 -24.48 -68.79 -21.92
N LEU A 391 -23.60 -67.78 -21.84
CA LEU A 391 -23.72 -66.72 -20.81
C LEU A 391 -24.96 -65.84 -21.05
N THR A 392 -25.53 -65.26 -19.99
CA THR A 392 -26.72 -64.41 -20.08
C THR A 392 -26.53 -63.02 -19.46
N GLN A 393 -27.33 -62.06 -19.91
CA GLN A 393 -27.41 -60.72 -19.33
C GLN A 393 -28.86 -60.25 -19.26
N ASN A 394 -29.29 -59.72 -18.12
CA ASN A 394 -30.62 -59.16 -17.93
C ASN A 394 -30.60 -57.64 -18.12
N TYR A 395 -31.62 -57.11 -18.79
CA TYR A 395 -31.90 -55.68 -18.93
C TYR A 395 -33.29 -55.36 -18.39
N VAL A 396 -33.40 -54.38 -17.50
CA VAL A 396 -34.69 -53.91 -16.98
C VAL A 396 -35.17 -52.74 -17.82
N VAL A 397 -36.20 -52.97 -18.63
CA VAL A 397 -36.89 -51.96 -19.44
C VAL A 397 -37.94 -51.25 -18.60
N LYS A 398 -37.80 -49.93 -18.45
CA LYS A 398 -38.79 -49.04 -17.85
C LYS A 398 -39.29 -48.07 -18.92
N VAL A 399 -40.55 -48.19 -19.29
CA VAL A 399 -41.24 -47.19 -20.11
C VAL A 399 -41.92 -46.18 -19.18
N VAL A 400 -41.80 -44.88 -19.47
CA VAL A 400 -42.44 -43.78 -18.72
C VAL A 400 -43.09 -42.78 -19.70
N LEU A 401 -43.99 -41.94 -19.21
CA LEU A 401 -44.57 -40.84 -20.00
C LEU A 401 -43.74 -39.56 -19.86
N ALA A 402 -43.80 -38.69 -20.87
CA ALA A 402 -43.09 -37.42 -20.88
C ALA A 402 -43.77 -36.36 -19.99
N ASN A 403 -43.08 -35.89 -18.95
CA ASN A 403 -43.46 -34.76 -18.09
C ASN A 403 -42.44 -33.61 -18.15
N GLN A 404 -42.09 -33.17 -19.36
CA GLN A 404 -41.13 -32.09 -19.59
C GLN A 404 -41.84 -30.73 -19.56
N LEU A 405 -41.17 -29.70 -19.04
CA LEU A 405 -41.57 -28.31 -19.21
C LEU A 405 -41.02 -27.77 -20.53
N THR A 406 -41.87 -27.17 -21.37
CA THR A 406 -41.48 -26.65 -22.71
C THR A 406 -41.55 -25.13 -22.82
N SER A 407 -42.32 -24.45 -21.97
CA SER A 407 -42.21 -23.00 -21.76
C SER A 407 -42.56 -22.61 -20.32
N TYR A 408 -42.01 -21.48 -19.86
CA TYR A 408 -42.32 -20.87 -18.58
C TYR A 408 -42.02 -19.38 -18.63
N ASP A 409 -43.06 -18.55 -18.76
CA ASP A 409 -42.94 -17.10 -18.90
C ASP A 409 -43.68 -16.41 -17.76
N LEU A 410 -43.01 -15.47 -17.09
CA LEU A 410 -43.65 -14.61 -16.12
C LEU A 410 -44.48 -13.55 -16.84
N ILE A 411 -45.73 -13.36 -16.40
CA ILE A 411 -46.68 -12.38 -16.97
C ILE A 411 -47.14 -11.34 -15.95
N SER A 412 -46.82 -11.50 -14.67
CA SER A 412 -47.16 -10.54 -13.62
C SER A 412 -46.25 -10.71 -12.40
N PRO A 413 -45.77 -9.63 -11.75
CA PRO A 413 -46.05 -8.22 -12.06
C PRO A 413 -45.26 -7.65 -13.24
N VAL A 414 -44.24 -8.36 -13.73
CA VAL A 414 -43.46 -7.99 -14.93
C VAL A 414 -43.55 -9.11 -15.97
N HIS A 415 -43.39 -8.76 -17.24
CA HIS A 415 -43.20 -9.75 -18.31
C HIS A 415 -41.72 -10.15 -18.36
N ALA A 416 -41.42 -11.44 -18.17
CA ALA A 416 -40.07 -11.99 -18.31
C ALA A 416 -40.13 -13.40 -18.91
N THR A 417 -39.43 -13.62 -20.01
CA THR A 417 -39.37 -14.93 -20.69
C THR A 417 -38.39 -15.85 -19.97
N GLY A 418 -38.82 -17.06 -19.63
CA GLY A 418 -37.97 -18.04 -18.94
C GLY A 418 -37.18 -18.91 -19.91
N VAL A 419 -35.86 -18.87 -19.80
CA VAL A 419 -34.97 -19.75 -20.56
C VAL A 419 -34.86 -21.08 -19.82
N ILE A 420 -35.36 -22.17 -20.42
CA ILE A 420 -35.31 -23.51 -19.86
C ILE A 420 -34.06 -24.23 -20.35
N ASP A 421 -33.21 -24.71 -19.43
CA ASP A 421 -32.20 -25.73 -19.74
C ASP A 421 -32.78 -27.12 -19.44
N PRO A 422 -33.10 -27.93 -20.48
CA PRO A 422 -33.68 -29.26 -20.30
C PRO A 422 -32.66 -30.30 -19.78
N VAL A 423 -31.36 -30.01 -19.83
CA VAL A 423 -30.28 -30.88 -19.34
C VAL A 423 -29.96 -30.57 -17.88
N GLN A 424 -29.68 -29.30 -17.56
CA GLN A 424 -29.37 -28.85 -16.20
C GLN A 424 -30.60 -28.74 -15.29
N ARG A 425 -31.81 -28.81 -15.86
CA ARG A 425 -33.09 -28.68 -15.12
C ARG A 425 -33.20 -27.32 -14.44
N THR A 426 -32.83 -26.26 -15.14
CA THR A 426 -32.94 -24.89 -14.67
C THR A 426 -33.91 -24.10 -15.53
N ILE A 427 -34.55 -23.10 -14.91
CA ILE A 427 -35.37 -22.09 -15.58
C ILE A 427 -34.78 -20.75 -15.16
N THR A 428 -34.27 -19.96 -16.10
CA THR A 428 -33.65 -18.66 -15.81
C THR A 428 -34.59 -17.53 -16.21
N LEU A 429 -34.90 -16.64 -15.26
CA LEU A 429 -35.66 -15.41 -15.47
C LEU A 429 -34.79 -14.20 -15.17
N ASP A 430 -34.63 -13.31 -16.16
CA ASP A 430 -34.04 -11.99 -15.97
C ASP A 430 -35.15 -10.96 -15.65
N VAL A 431 -35.08 -10.32 -14.49
CA VAL A 431 -36.06 -9.31 -14.03
C VAL A 431 -35.39 -8.00 -13.62
N GLN A 432 -36.12 -6.88 -13.74
CA GLN A 432 -35.59 -5.57 -13.36
C GLN A 432 -35.34 -5.46 -11.84
N TYR A 433 -34.36 -4.64 -11.46
CA TYR A 433 -34.07 -4.31 -10.06
C TYR A 433 -35.33 -3.89 -9.30
N GLY A 434 -35.47 -4.34 -8.06
CA GLY A 434 -36.62 -3.99 -7.20
C GLY A 434 -37.96 -4.67 -7.53
N THR A 435 -38.02 -5.57 -8.53
CA THR A 435 -39.25 -6.30 -8.85
C THR A 435 -39.70 -7.18 -7.66
N ASP A 436 -40.92 -6.96 -7.17
CA ASP A 436 -41.58 -7.84 -6.20
C ASP A 436 -42.04 -9.13 -6.91
N LEU A 437 -41.78 -10.28 -6.29
CA LEU A 437 -42.12 -11.61 -6.81
C LEU A 437 -42.94 -12.45 -5.81
N SER A 438 -43.41 -11.84 -4.72
CA SER A 438 -44.18 -12.50 -3.65
C SER A 438 -45.53 -13.08 -4.10
N ALA A 439 -46.10 -12.56 -5.19
CA ALA A 439 -47.39 -13.00 -5.76
C ALA A 439 -47.34 -13.11 -7.30
N ALA A 440 -46.24 -13.61 -7.83
CA ALA A 440 -45.97 -13.63 -9.26
C ALA A 440 -46.81 -14.69 -10.01
N LYS A 441 -47.17 -14.42 -11.28
CA LYS A 441 -47.95 -15.33 -12.13
C LYS A 441 -47.19 -15.70 -13.39
N ALA A 442 -47.17 -16.98 -13.73
CA ALA A 442 -46.50 -17.51 -14.92
C ALA A 442 -47.47 -18.25 -15.85
N THR A 443 -47.30 -18.05 -17.15
CA THR A 443 -47.82 -18.94 -18.20
C THR A 443 -46.78 -19.98 -18.55
N PHE A 444 -47.17 -21.24 -18.61
CA PHE A 444 -46.29 -22.35 -18.92
C PHE A 444 -46.99 -23.39 -19.79
N VAL A 445 -46.20 -24.17 -20.51
CA VAL A 445 -46.62 -25.38 -21.23
C VAL A 445 -45.78 -26.54 -20.72
N THR A 446 -46.44 -27.60 -20.28
CA THR A 446 -45.83 -28.86 -19.84
C THR A 446 -46.38 -29.99 -20.70
N THR A 447 -45.56 -31.01 -20.98
CA THR A 447 -46.07 -32.28 -21.53
C THR A 447 -46.67 -33.14 -20.42
N GLY A 448 -46.40 -32.86 -19.14
CA GLY A 448 -47.02 -33.56 -18.03
C GLY A 448 -48.53 -33.26 -17.90
N ASP A 449 -49.19 -33.94 -16.96
CA ASP A 449 -50.59 -33.70 -16.60
C ASP A 449 -50.78 -32.32 -15.95
N HIS A 450 -49.88 -31.94 -15.03
CA HIS A 450 -49.90 -30.63 -14.39
C HIS A 450 -48.52 -30.18 -13.90
N LEU A 451 -48.45 -28.95 -13.39
CA LEU A 451 -47.26 -28.35 -12.80
C LEU A 451 -47.52 -28.00 -11.33
N LYS A 452 -46.53 -28.18 -10.46
CA LYS A 452 -46.56 -27.74 -9.05
C LYS A 452 -45.42 -26.77 -8.77
N ILE A 453 -45.68 -25.72 -8.01
CA ILE A 453 -44.67 -24.83 -7.41
C ILE A 453 -44.87 -24.91 -5.90
N ASN A 454 -43.82 -25.17 -5.13
CA ASN A 454 -43.89 -25.39 -3.68
C ASN A 454 -44.98 -26.42 -3.26
N GLY A 455 -45.20 -27.45 -4.08
CA GLY A 455 -46.23 -28.47 -3.89
C GLY A 455 -47.65 -28.10 -4.33
N ILE A 456 -47.93 -26.83 -4.62
CA ILE A 456 -49.26 -26.34 -5.03
C ILE A 456 -49.41 -26.47 -6.55
N VAL A 457 -50.48 -27.15 -7.00
CA VAL A 457 -50.83 -27.28 -8.43
C VAL A 457 -51.12 -25.90 -9.03
N GLN A 458 -50.45 -25.59 -10.13
CA GLN A 458 -50.58 -24.32 -10.83
C GLN A 458 -51.54 -24.44 -12.02
N GLN A 459 -52.33 -23.41 -12.24
CA GLN A 459 -53.07 -23.17 -13.48
C GLN A 459 -52.34 -22.07 -14.25
N SER A 460 -51.92 -22.39 -15.48
CA SER A 460 -51.13 -21.51 -16.37
C SER A 460 -51.80 -20.14 -16.52
N GLY A 461 -51.05 -19.08 -16.19
CA GLY A 461 -51.49 -17.67 -16.21
C GLY A 461 -52.42 -17.23 -15.08
N VAL A 462 -52.90 -18.15 -14.23
CA VAL A 462 -53.95 -17.87 -13.22
C VAL A 462 -53.41 -17.91 -11.80
N THR A 463 -52.79 -19.02 -11.40
CA THR A 463 -52.29 -19.22 -10.03
C THR A 463 -51.11 -18.29 -9.76
N ALA A 464 -51.16 -17.58 -8.63
CA ALA A 464 -50.04 -16.79 -8.14
C ALA A 464 -49.17 -17.66 -7.22
N SER A 465 -47.85 -17.49 -7.31
CA SER A 465 -46.86 -18.17 -6.47
C SER A 465 -45.81 -17.17 -5.98
N ASP A 466 -45.31 -17.38 -4.77
CA ASP A 466 -44.15 -16.63 -4.26
C ASP A 466 -42.88 -17.19 -4.92
N LEU A 467 -42.26 -16.36 -5.78
CA LEU A 467 -40.99 -16.66 -6.44
C LEU A 467 -39.82 -15.88 -5.82
N SER A 468 -40.02 -15.15 -4.72
CA SER A 468 -39.00 -14.32 -4.07
C SER A 468 -37.79 -15.11 -3.55
N LEU A 469 -38.00 -16.38 -3.19
CA LEU A 469 -36.98 -17.30 -2.66
C LEU A 469 -36.51 -18.36 -3.68
N SER A 470 -36.67 -18.13 -5.00
CA SER A 470 -36.24 -19.07 -6.05
C SER A 470 -36.78 -20.51 -5.85
N PRO A 471 -38.11 -20.70 -5.85
CA PRO A 471 -38.74 -21.97 -5.53
C PRO A 471 -38.47 -23.07 -6.54
N ILE A 472 -38.70 -24.30 -6.10
CA ILE A 472 -38.59 -25.51 -6.91
C ILE A 472 -39.91 -25.73 -7.68
N ILE A 473 -39.79 -26.05 -8.96
CA ILE A 473 -40.90 -26.30 -9.88
C ILE A 473 -40.91 -27.77 -10.29
N HIS A 474 -42.07 -28.42 -10.21
CA HIS A 474 -42.25 -29.82 -10.60
C HIS A 474 -43.23 -29.95 -11.76
N ALA A 475 -42.79 -30.51 -12.89
CA ALA A 475 -43.67 -30.97 -13.95
C ALA A 475 -44.05 -32.44 -13.67
N VAL A 476 -45.35 -32.75 -13.60
CA VAL A 476 -45.87 -34.01 -13.04
C VAL A 476 -46.64 -34.79 -14.10
N ASP A 477 -46.43 -36.11 -14.22
CA ASP A 477 -47.22 -36.98 -15.12
C ASP A 477 -48.53 -37.48 -14.47
N SER A 478 -49.35 -38.18 -15.25
CA SER A 478 -50.60 -38.83 -14.82
C SER A 478 -50.41 -39.93 -13.76
N GLU A 479 -49.17 -40.41 -13.55
CA GLU A 479 -48.81 -41.38 -12.51
C GLU A 479 -48.16 -40.70 -11.28
N ASN A 480 -48.21 -39.36 -11.20
CA ASN A 480 -47.64 -38.52 -10.15
C ASN A 480 -46.11 -38.63 -9.99
N ASN A 481 -45.37 -39.06 -11.03
CA ASN A 481 -43.92 -38.87 -11.09
C ASN A 481 -43.62 -37.41 -11.48
N ALA A 482 -42.60 -36.82 -10.87
CA ALA A 482 -42.22 -35.43 -11.08
C ALA A 482 -40.81 -35.30 -11.68
N ILE A 483 -40.67 -34.46 -12.70
CA ILE A 483 -39.37 -33.86 -13.07
C ILE A 483 -39.27 -32.50 -12.39
N THR A 484 -38.15 -32.31 -11.70
CA THR A 484 -37.86 -31.14 -10.88
C THR A 484 -37.00 -30.15 -11.65
N TYR A 485 -37.36 -28.87 -11.60
CA TYR A 485 -36.63 -27.74 -12.17
C TYR A 485 -36.31 -26.71 -11.07
N THR A 486 -35.11 -26.15 -11.10
CA THR A 486 -34.68 -25.06 -10.22
C THR A 486 -34.92 -23.72 -10.90
N LEU A 487 -35.65 -22.81 -10.25
CA LEU A 487 -35.86 -21.45 -10.76
C LEU A 487 -34.69 -20.54 -10.36
N ILE A 488 -33.98 -19.98 -11.34
CA ILE A 488 -32.93 -18.98 -11.15
C ILE A 488 -33.52 -17.63 -11.53
N VAL A 489 -33.53 -16.68 -10.59
CA VAL A 489 -34.01 -15.31 -10.82
C VAL A 489 -32.85 -14.34 -10.77
N ASN A 490 -32.41 -13.88 -11.93
CA ASN A 490 -31.41 -12.83 -12.07
C ASN A 490 -32.10 -11.47 -11.90
N ARG A 491 -31.65 -10.68 -10.94
CA ARG A 491 -32.13 -9.29 -10.74
C ARG A 491 -31.15 -8.31 -11.36
N GLY A 492 -31.66 -7.36 -12.13
CA GLY A 492 -30.85 -6.27 -12.69
C GLY A 492 -30.12 -5.47 -11.61
N LEU A 493 -29.02 -4.82 -12.01
CA LEU A 493 -28.20 -3.98 -11.13
C LEU A 493 -28.95 -2.69 -10.75
N ASN A 494 -28.66 -2.14 -9.56
CA ASN A 494 -29.33 -0.95 -9.04
C ASN A 494 -28.96 0.30 -9.88
N PRO A 495 -29.92 0.98 -10.54
CA PRO A 495 -29.67 2.15 -11.39
C PRO A 495 -29.59 3.48 -10.61
N ALA A 496 -29.72 3.45 -9.28
CA ALA A 496 -29.68 4.66 -8.46
C ALA A 496 -28.29 5.32 -8.49
N LYS A 497 -28.26 6.66 -8.63
CA LYS A 497 -27.04 7.45 -8.87
C LYS A 497 -27.17 8.90 -8.39
N GLU A 498 -27.98 9.12 -7.36
CA GLU A 498 -28.20 10.46 -6.80
C GLU A 498 -27.14 10.78 -5.75
N LEU A 499 -26.69 12.04 -5.71
CA LEU A 499 -25.97 12.61 -4.58
C LEU A 499 -27.03 13.16 -3.61
N THR A 500 -27.21 12.55 -2.44
CA THR A 500 -28.35 12.85 -1.54
C THR A 500 -28.02 13.86 -0.44
N SER A 501 -26.74 14.04 -0.09
CA SER A 501 -26.28 15.12 0.78
C SER A 501 -24.85 15.53 0.40
N PHE A 502 -24.48 16.75 0.74
CA PHE A 502 -23.13 17.28 0.61
C PHE A 502 -22.92 18.37 1.66
N LYS A 503 -21.82 18.34 2.41
CA LYS A 503 -21.44 19.38 3.36
C LYS A 503 -19.93 19.46 3.54
N LEU A 504 -19.45 20.63 3.94
CA LEU A 504 -18.12 20.82 4.50
C LEU A 504 -18.19 20.70 6.01
N THR A 505 -17.13 20.18 6.64
CA THR A 505 -17.02 19.99 8.10
C THR A 505 -16.08 20.97 8.78
N SER A 506 -15.16 21.58 8.04
CA SER A 506 -14.26 22.63 8.52
C SER A 506 -14.03 23.67 7.41
N PRO A 507 -14.66 24.85 7.49
CA PRO A 507 -15.76 25.21 8.40
C PRO A 507 -17.00 24.34 8.14
N GLU A 508 -17.83 24.13 9.17
CA GLU A 508 -19.11 23.43 8.96
C GLU A 508 -20.02 24.29 8.08
N SER A 509 -20.38 23.77 6.91
CA SER A 509 -21.19 24.48 5.92
C SER A 509 -21.96 23.48 5.07
N ASN A 510 -23.28 23.48 5.22
CA ASN A 510 -24.17 22.55 4.51
C ASN A 510 -24.32 22.97 3.05
N GLY A 511 -24.17 22.01 2.14
CA GLY A 511 -24.43 22.20 0.71
C GLY A 511 -25.89 21.97 0.38
N VAL A 512 -26.47 22.86 -0.44
CA VAL A 512 -27.80 22.67 -1.01
C VAL A 512 -27.67 21.87 -2.30
N VAL A 513 -28.06 20.59 -2.26
CA VAL A 513 -28.07 19.71 -3.44
C VAL A 513 -29.40 19.86 -4.18
N ASN A 514 -29.34 20.23 -5.46
CA ASN A 514 -30.50 20.33 -6.34
C ASN A 514 -30.52 19.16 -7.33
N GLN A 515 -31.49 18.25 -7.18
CA GLN A 515 -31.63 17.07 -8.04
C GLN A 515 -32.15 17.38 -9.45
N THR A 516 -32.79 18.53 -9.66
CA THR A 516 -33.35 18.92 -10.97
C THR A 516 -32.30 19.60 -11.86
N THR A 517 -31.40 20.38 -11.27
CA THR A 517 -30.30 21.05 -12.00
C THR A 517 -28.95 20.35 -11.88
N HIS A 518 -28.86 19.32 -11.03
CA HIS A 518 -27.63 18.60 -10.67
C HIS A 518 -26.49 19.54 -10.26
N THR A 519 -26.80 20.46 -9.35
CA THR A 519 -25.84 21.41 -8.78
C THR A 519 -25.81 21.29 -7.26
N VAL A 520 -24.65 21.55 -6.68
CA VAL A 520 -24.48 21.74 -5.23
C VAL A 520 -23.91 23.13 -4.99
N SER A 521 -24.59 23.94 -4.19
CA SER A 521 -24.06 25.22 -3.72
C SER A 521 -23.72 25.14 -2.24
N VAL A 522 -22.51 25.56 -1.87
CA VAL A 522 -22.04 25.62 -0.48
C VAL A 522 -21.56 27.04 -0.19
N THR A 523 -22.06 27.66 0.88
CA THR A 523 -21.60 29.00 1.30
C THR A 523 -20.72 28.85 2.54
N VAL A 524 -19.48 29.33 2.46
CA VAL A 524 -18.50 29.29 3.56
C VAL A 524 -18.22 30.67 4.15
N PRO A 525 -17.82 30.77 5.43
CA PRO A 525 -17.31 31.99 6.04
C PRO A 525 -16.16 32.65 5.28
N PHE A 526 -16.01 33.97 5.43
CA PHE A 526 -14.84 34.72 4.97
C PHE A 526 -13.54 34.24 5.62
N GLY A 527 -12.45 34.26 4.86
CA GLY A 527 -11.15 33.71 5.27
C GLY A 527 -11.04 32.18 5.17
N THR A 528 -12.06 31.47 4.68
CA THR A 528 -11.97 30.02 4.43
C THR A 528 -11.02 29.75 3.27
N ASP A 529 -9.97 28.97 3.50
CA ASP A 529 -9.17 28.39 2.41
C ASP A 529 -10.00 27.33 1.67
N VAL A 530 -10.31 27.60 0.41
CA VAL A 530 -11.11 26.70 -0.46
C VAL A 530 -10.25 25.72 -1.26
N THR A 531 -8.93 25.76 -1.14
CA THR A 531 -8.02 24.96 -1.97
C THR A 531 -7.84 23.51 -1.50
N GLN A 532 -8.17 23.20 -0.23
CA GLN A 532 -7.89 21.91 0.42
C GLN A 532 -9.08 21.46 1.30
N LEU A 533 -10.30 21.41 0.75
CA LEU A 533 -11.51 21.06 1.51
C LEU A 533 -11.93 19.60 1.31
N ALA A 534 -12.18 18.86 2.39
CA ALA A 534 -12.69 17.48 2.33
C ALA A 534 -14.21 17.42 2.60
N PRO A 535 -15.08 17.30 1.57
CA PRO A 535 -16.52 17.28 1.76
C PRO A 535 -17.03 15.92 2.26
N VAL A 536 -17.99 15.96 3.19
CA VAL A 536 -18.81 14.80 3.58
C VAL A 536 -20.08 14.81 2.72
N PHE A 537 -20.31 13.72 2.00
CA PHE A 537 -21.48 13.52 1.15
C PHE A 537 -22.06 12.11 1.30
N THR A 538 -23.29 11.92 0.83
CA THR A 538 -23.93 10.61 0.70
C THR A 538 -24.47 10.43 -0.72
N SER A 539 -24.45 9.21 -1.24
CA SER A 539 -24.97 8.87 -2.57
C SER A 539 -25.81 7.60 -2.54
N THR A 540 -26.72 7.46 -3.50
CA THR A 540 -27.42 6.20 -3.79
C THR A 540 -26.70 5.34 -4.84
N GLY A 541 -25.71 5.92 -5.53
CA GLY A 541 -24.79 5.20 -6.42
C GLY A 541 -23.72 4.40 -5.70
N ALA A 542 -23.11 3.47 -6.44
CA ALA A 542 -22.09 2.53 -5.97
C ALA A 542 -20.71 3.18 -5.76
N GLU A 543 -20.37 4.21 -6.55
CA GLU A 543 -19.11 4.96 -6.43
C GLU A 543 -19.31 6.44 -6.79
N VAL A 544 -18.41 7.30 -6.30
CA VAL A 544 -18.37 8.74 -6.60
C VAL A 544 -16.94 9.13 -6.97
N LYS A 545 -16.76 9.87 -8.07
CA LYS A 545 -15.44 10.30 -8.58
C LYS A 545 -15.39 11.80 -8.87
N VAL A 546 -14.21 12.40 -8.80
CA VAL A 546 -13.89 13.69 -9.43
C VAL A 546 -12.84 13.41 -10.50
N GLY A 547 -13.18 13.67 -11.77
CA GLY A 547 -12.36 13.25 -12.90
C GLY A 547 -12.18 11.72 -12.93
N LEU A 548 -10.96 11.25 -12.68
CA LEU A 548 -10.63 9.81 -12.57
C LEU A 548 -10.40 9.34 -11.12
N GLN A 549 -10.49 10.25 -10.13
CA GLN A 549 -10.14 9.96 -8.74
C GLN A 549 -11.40 9.62 -7.91
N ASP A 550 -11.40 8.43 -7.34
CA ASP A 550 -12.42 7.99 -6.38
C ASP A 550 -12.46 8.91 -5.15
N GLN A 551 -13.67 9.30 -4.76
CA GLN A 551 -13.93 10.22 -3.65
C GLN A 551 -14.38 9.42 -2.44
N VAL A 552 -13.60 9.50 -1.37
CA VAL A 552 -13.97 8.97 -0.05
C VAL A 552 -14.56 10.12 0.76
N SER A 553 -15.85 10.02 1.05
CA SER A 553 -16.63 11.01 1.80
C SER A 553 -15.96 11.39 3.12
N GLY A 554 -15.70 12.69 3.32
CA GLY A 554 -15.01 13.24 4.49
C GLY A 554 -13.49 13.04 4.55
N VAL A 555 -12.88 12.42 3.52
CA VAL A 555 -11.45 12.06 3.52
C VAL A 555 -10.71 12.68 2.32
N THR A 556 -11.30 12.61 1.11
CA THR A 556 -10.64 13.15 -0.09
C THR A 556 -10.75 14.67 -0.11
N THR A 557 -9.61 15.37 -0.07
CA THR A 557 -9.54 16.83 -0.20
C THR A 557 -9.64 17.27 -1.66
N GLN A 558 -10.23 18.45 -1.87
CA GLN A 558 -10.50 19.00 -3.18
C GLN A 558 -10.33 20.53 -3.17
N ASP A 559 -9.79 21.07 -4.27
CA ASP A 559 -9.71 22.51 -4.55
C ASP A 559 -11.02 22.98 -5.17
N PHE A 560 -11.68 23.95 -4.53
CA PHE A 560 -12.92 24.60 -4.97
C PHE A 560 -12.73 26.06 -5.39
N THR A 561 -11.50 26.49 -5.68
CA THR A 561 -11.21 27.80 -6.32
C THR A 561 -11.97 27.96 -7.64
N ASN A 562 -12.28 26.84 -8.30
CA ASN A 562 -13.22 26.75 -9.43
C ASN A 562 -14.29 25.69 -9.12
N PRO A 563 -15.47 25.72 -9.78
CA PRO A 563 -16.49 24.69 -9.62
C PRO A 563 -15.96 23.28 -9.98
N VAL A 564 -16.34 22.28 -9.18
CA VAL A 564 -15.84 20.89 -9.29
C VAL A 564 -16.97 19.95 -9.65
N THR A 565 -16.76 19.09 -10.64
CA THR A 565 -17.76 18.07 -11.04
C THR A 565 -17.54 16.76 -10.31
N TYR A 566 -18.54 16.34 -9.53
CA TYR A 566 -18.63 15.02 -8.89
C TYR A 566 -19.51 14.09 -9.74
N SER A 567 -18.95 12.99 -10.22
CA SER A 567 -19.66 11.94 -10.97
C SER A 567 -20.07 10.81 -10.03
N VAL A 568 -21.38 10.63 -9.82
CA VAL A 568 -21.96 9.49 -9.09
C VAL A 568 -22.30 8.38 -10.09
N TYR A 569 -21.78 7.17 -9.91
CA TYR A 569 -22.07 6.03 -10.78
C TYR A 569 -23.03 5.07 -10.09
N ALA A 570 -24.04 4.60 -10.83
CA ALA A 570 -24.89 3.48 -10.46
C ALA A 570 -24.14 2.15 -10.61
N ALA A 571 -24.69 1.09 -10.00
CA ALA A 571 -24.11 -0.25 -10.09
C ALA A 571 -24.20 -0.84 -11.52
N ASP A 572 -25.05 -0.28 -12.39
CA ASP A 572 -25.16 -0.63 -13.81
C ASP A 572 -24.11 0.07 -14.71
N GLY A 573 -23.25 0.93 -14.14
CA GLY A 573 -22.21 1.69 -14.85
C GLY A 573 -22.66 3.05 -15.40
N ASN A 574 -23.95 3.39 -15.33
CA ASN A 574 -24.43 4.72 -15.73
C ASN A 574 -24.07 5.77 -14.67
N LYS A 575 -23.67 6.97 -15.10
CA LYS A 575 -23.33 8.07 -14.18
C LYS A 575 -24.33 9.22 -14.16
N GLN A 576 -24.25 10.05 -13.13
CA GLN A 576 -24.86 11.36 -13.00
C GLN A 576 -23.81 12.34 -12.49
N ASP A 577 -23.65 13.46 -13.19
CA ASP A 577 -22.69 14.49 -12.82
C ASP A 577 -23.38 15.59 -12.02
N TYR A 578 -22.73 16.03 -10.94
CA TYR A 578 -23.13 17.14 -10.07
C TYR A 578 -22.04 18.21 -10.05
N VAL A 579 -22.39 19.46 -10.35
CA VAL A 579 -21.44 20.59 -10.28
C VAL A 579 -21.50 21.23 -8.89
N VAL A 580 -20.41 21.12 -8.14
CA VAL A 580 -20.24 21.70 -6.80
C VAL A 580 -19.57 23.06 -6.91
N THR A 581 -20.18 24.08 -6.32
CA THR A 581 -19.62 25.45 -6.23
C THR A 581 -19.57 25.88 -4.77
N VAL A 582 -18.39 26.31 -4.31
CA VAL A 582 -18.19 26.90 -2.98
C VAL A 582 -18.09 28.42 -3.14
N VAL A 583 -18.84 29.17 -2.33
CA VAL A 583 -18.90 30.64 -2.37
C VAL A 583 -18.57 31.20 -0.99
N VAL A 584 -17.69 32.19 -0.94
CA VAL A 584 -17.34 32.89 0.30
C VAL A 584 -18.39 33.99 0.57
N ALA A 585 -18.96 34.03 1.78
CA ALA A 585 -19.98 35.01 2.13
C ALA A 585 -19.40 36.42 2.37
N ASN A 586 -20.00 37.46 1.78
CA ASN A 586 -19.79 38.89 2.10
C ASN A 586 -21.09 39.48 2.70
N GLN A 587 -21.19 39.61 4.02
CA GLN A 587 -22.37 40.13 4.73
C GLN A 587 -21.99 40.78 6.07
N LEU A 588 -22.75 41.78 6.51
CA LEU A 588 -22.66 42.34 7.86
C LEU A 588 -23.28 41.39 8.89
N LYS A 589 -22.51 40.98 9.89
CA LYS A 589 -22.93 40.07 10.98
C LYS A 589 -23.35 40.80 12.26
N SER A 590 -22.72 41.92 12.58
CA SER A 590 -23.12 42.79 13.71
C SER A 590 -22.80 44.26 13.42
N PHE A 591 -23.52 45.17 14.07
CA PHE A 591 -23.31 46.60 14.01
C PHE A 591 -23.86 47.25 15.28
N ASP A 592 -23.00 47.49 16.26
CA ASP A 592 -23.38 47.95 17.60
C ASP A 592 -22.75 49.32 17.87
N LEU A 593 -23.56 50.25 18.36
CA LEU A 593 -23.09 51.54 18.83
C LEU A 593 -22.40 51.37 20.19
N ILE A 594 -21.18 51.89 20.32
CA ILE A 594 -20.41 51.86 21.58
C ILE A 594 -20.18 53.24 22.20
N SER A 595 -20.47 54.32 21.46
CA SER A 595 -20.35 55.70 21.92
C SER A 595 -21.26 56.60 21.08
N PRO A 596 -21.99 57.57 21.67
CA PRO A 596 -21.95 57.96 23.09
C PRO A 596 -22.83 57.10 24.02
N VAL A 597 -23.56 56.12 23.48
CA VAL A 597 -24.36 55.15 24.23
C VAL A 597 -24.13 53.75 23.68
N LEU A 598 -24.30 52.73 24.52
CA LEU A 598 -24.36 51.34 24.08
C LEU A 598 -25.73 51.06 23.48
N ALA A 599 -25.78 50.67 22.21
CA ALA A 599 -27.00 50.21 21.54
C ALA A 599 -26.68 49.09 20.54
N THR A 600 -27.29 47.92 20.72
CA THR A 600 -27.10 46.76 19.84
C THR A 600 -27.92 46.93 18.56
N GLY A 601 -27.31 46.70 17.40
CA GLY A 601 -28.01 46.82 16.11
C GLY A 601 -28.66 45.51 15.70
N VAL A 602 -29.98 45.54 15.51
CA VAL A 602 -30.72 44.42 14.93
C VAL A 602 -30.62 44.49 13.41
N ILE A 603 -29.97 43.50 12.79
CA ILE A 603 -29.78 43.42 11.35
C ILE A 603 -30.84 42.53 10.70
N ASP A 604 -31.62 43.09 9.78
CA ASP A 604 -32.45 42.30 8.85
C ASP A 604 -31.67 42.11 7.54
N LEU A 605 -31.18 40.89 7.32
CA LEU A 605 -30.41 40.52 6.12
C LEU A 605 -31.27 40.43 4.86
N VAL A 606 -32.60 40.32 4.98
CA VAL A 606 -33.56 40.27 3.86
C VAL A 606 -33.94 41.69 3.43
N GLN A 607 -34.31 42.54 4.38
CA GLN A 607 -34.67 43.95 4.14
C GLN A 607 -33.47 44.88 3.97
N ARG A 608 -32.25 44.40 4.29
CA ARG A 608 -31.00 45.18 4.29
C ARG A 608 -31.08 46.40 5.22
N THR A 609 -31.64 46.20 6.41
CA THR A 609 -31.76 47.26 7.43
C THR A 609 -30.92 46.93 8.65
N ILE A 610 -30.47 47.97 9.34
CA ILE A 610 -29.86 47.91 10.67
C ILE A 610 -30.72 48.82 11.54
N THR A 611 -31.32 48.29 12.60
CA THR A 611 -32.16 49.05 13.54
C THR A 611 -31.43 49.25 14.85
N LEU A 612 -31.28 50.51 15.28
CA LEU A 612 -30.72 50.89 16.58
C LEU A 612 -31.78 51.61 17.43
N ASP A 613 -32.08 51.07 18.61
CA ASP A 613 -32.85 51.76 19.64
C ASP A 613 -31.90 52.54 20.56
N VAL A 614 -32.03 53.87 20.63
CA VAL A 614 -31.19 54.74 21.47
C VAL A 614 -32.04 55.59 22.43
N PRO A 615 -31.55 55.95 23.64
CA PRO A 615 -32.31 56.79 24.57
C PRO A 615 -32.72 58.16 24.01
N TYR A 616 -33.72 58.77 24.66
CA TYR A 616 -34.13 60.14 24.35
C TYR A 616 -32.94 61.11 24.49
N GLY A 617 -32.83 62.06 23.56
CA GLY A 617 -31.78 63.08 23.58
C GLY A 617 -30.38 62.63 23.16
N THR A 618 -30.18 61.35 22.77
CA THR A 618 -28.86 60.90 22.27
C THR A 618 -28.44 61.67 21.01
N ASP A 619 -27.28 62.31 21.09
CA ASP A 619 -26.55 62.89 19.96
C ASP A 619 -25.75 61.79 19.24
N LEU A 620 -25.79 61.79 17.92
CA LEU A 620 -25.13 60.78 17.07
C LEU A 620 -24.18 61.40 16.04
N SER A 621 -23.87 62.70 16.18
CA SER A 621 -22.97 63.45 15.30
C SER A 621 -21.50 62.98 15.39
N ALA A 622 -21.11 62.38 16.51
CA ALA A 622 -19.77 61.85 16.77
C ALA A 622 -19.81 60.42 17.31
N ALA A 623 -20.59 59.56 16.66
CA ALA A 623 -20.80 58.17 17.07
C ALA A 623 -19.60 57.26 16.73
N LYS A 624 -19.43 56.18 17.50
CA LYS A 624 -18.53 55.06 17.19
C LYS A 624 -19.29 53.74 17.23
N ALA A 625 -19.10 52.91 16.21
CA ALA A 625 -19.71 51.59 16.11
C ALA A 625 -18.64 50.48 16.05
N THR A 626 -18.88 49.39 16.77
CA THR A 626 -18.23 48.10 16.55
C THR A 626 -19.09 47.28 15.60
N PHE A 627 -18.48 46.69 14.60
CA PHE A 627 -19.16 45.85 13.62
C PHE A 627 -18.29 44.65 13.26
N VAL A 628 -18.95 43.57 12.84
CA VAL A 628 -18.32 42.41 12.21
C VAL A 628 -18.90 42.29 10.82
N THR A 629 -18.06 42.37 9.80
CA THR A 629 -18.41 42.08 8.40
C THR A 629 -17.67 40.83 7.96
N THR A 630 -18.25 40.08 7.01
CA THR A 630 -17.53 39.03 6.27
C THR A 630 -17.07 39.53 4.89
N GLY A 631 -17.18 40.83 4.61
CA GLY A 631 -16.36 41.49 3.60
C GLY A 631 -14.99 41.88 4.16
N ASP A 632 -14.15 42.47 3.31
CA ASP A 632 -12.84 43.02 3.64
C ASP A 632 -12.95 44.22 4.60
N HIS A 633 -13.88 45.14 4.34
CA HIS A 633 -14.11 46.30 5.21
C HIS A 633 -15.54 46.86 5.14
N LEU A 634 -15.86 47.75 6.08
CA LEU A 634 -17.11 48.53 6.08
C LEU A 634 -16.83 49.97 5.66
N LYS A 635 -17.71 50.57 4.85
CA LYS A 635 -17.74 52.02 4.59
C LYS A 635 -19.01 52.63 5.20
N ILE A 636 -18.86 53.75 5.90
CA ILE A 636 -19.98 54.62 6.31
C ILE A 636 -19.76 55.96 5.59
N ASN A 637 -20.77 56.42 4.85
CA ASN A 637 -20.67 57.62 3.99
C ASN A 637 -19.46 57.60 3.04
N GLY A 638 -19.06 56.40 2.57
CA GLY A 638 -17.90 56.19 1.71
C GLY A 638 -16.55 56.10 2.42
N VAL A 639 -16.47 56.43 3.72
CA VAL A 639 -15.23 56.37 4.52
C VAL A 639 -15.06 54.97 5.10
N VAL A 640 -13.90 54.35 4.85
CA VAL A 640 -13.52 53.06 5.44
C VAL A 640 -13.47 53.18 6.96
N GLN A 641 -14.18 52.29 7.64
CA GLN A 641 -14.28 52.26 9.10
C GLN A 641 -13.33 51.23 9.69
N GLN A 642 -12.72 51.57 10.82
CA GLN A 642 -12.07 50.63 11.72
C GLN A 642 -13.00 50.41 12.92
N SER A 643 -13.41 49.15 13.13
CA SER A 643 -14.39 48.73 14.14
C SER A 643 -14.03 49.26 15.54
N GLY A 644 -14.97 49.95 16.18
CA GLY A 644 -14.80 50.59 17.50
C GLY A 644 -13.88 51.82 17.55
N VAL A 645 -13.16 52.14 16.47
CA VAL A 645 -12.14 53.20 16.45
C VAL A 645 -12.64 54.45 15.72
N THR A 646 -13.11 54.30 14.47
CA THR A 646 -13.50 55.42 13.60
C THR A 646 -14.75 56.13 14.13
N VAL A 647 -14.70 57.46 14.15
CA VAL A 647 -15.86 58.32 14.45
C VAL A 647 -16.62 58.59 13.16
N SER A 648 -17.94 58.42 13.20
CA SER A 648 -18.86 58.70 12.08
C SER A 648 -20.10 59.44 12.57
N ASP A 649 -20.61 60.35 11.74
CA ASP A 649 -21.92 60.97 11.95
C ASP A 649 -23.02 60.00 11.50
N LEU A 650 -23.84 59.55 12.45
CA LEU A 650 -25.00 58.69 12.20
C LEU A 650 -26.33 59.45 12.31
N SER A 651 -26.31 60.78 12.51
CA SER A 651 -27.51 61.59 12.79
C SER A 651 -28.44 61.79 11.59
N LEU A 652 -27.96 61.55 10.36
CA LEU A 652 -28.65 61.83 9.09
C LEU A 652 -28.85 60.59 8.20
N SER A 653 -29.08 59.41 8.78
CA SER A 653 -29.31 58.14 8.06
C SER A 653 -28.21 57.83 7.02
N PRO A 654 -26.97 57.56 7.48
CA PRO A 654 -25.80 57.42 6.63
C PRO A 654 -25.85 56.17 5.73
N ALA A 655 -25.13 56.22 4.61
CA ALA A 655 -25.01 55.09 3.70
C ALA A 655 -23.95 54.10 4.18
N ILE A 656 -24.38 52.92 4.62
CA ILE A 656 -23.52 51.85 5.15
C ILE A 656 -23.32 50.79 4.06
N HIS A 657 -22.07 50.43 3.77
CA HIS A 657 -21.74 49.42 2.76
C HIS A 657 -20.72 48.42 3.31
N ALA A 658 -21.04 47.13 3.25
CA ALA A 658 -20.04 46.06 3.35
C ALA A 658 -19.35 45.90 1.99
N VAL A 659 -18.02 45.79 1.99
CA VAL A 659 -17.18 45.74 0.78
C VAL A 659 -16.27 44.52 0.86
N ASP A 660 -16.18 43.70 -0.19
CA ASP A 660 -15.22 42.59 -0.28
C ASP A 660 -13.90 42.98 -0.97
N SER A 661 -12.97 42.03 -1.02
CA SER A 661 -11.66 42.14 -1.67
C SER A 661 -11.74 42.47 -3.17
N ASP A 662 -12.83 42.10 -3.83
CA ASP A 662 -13.10 42.43 -5.25
C ASP A 662 -13.83 43.77 -5.42
N ASN A 663 -13.98 44.52 -4.32
CA ASN A 663 -14.62 45.84 -4.23
C ASN A 663 -16.10 45.83 -4.68
N GLN A 664 -16.79 44.68 -4.58
CA GLN A 664 -18.25 44.62 -4.67
C GLN A 664 -18.87 45.13 -3.37
N VAL A 665 -20.02 45.79 -3.47
CA VAL A 665 -20.65 46.49 -2.35
C VAL A 665 -22.05 45.97 -2.04
N ILE A 666 -22.33 45.72 -0.76
CA ILE A 666 -23.68 45.42 -0.27
C ILE A 666 -24.15 46.57 0.63
N PRO A 667 -25.20 47.32 0.23
CA PRO A 667 -25.73 48.42 1.03
C PRO A 667 -26.61 47.93 2.19
N TYR A 668 -26.61 48.71 3.27
CA TYR A 668 -27.47 48.57 4.44
C TYR A 668 -28.05 49.93 4.84
N ASN A 669 -29.35 49.99 5.10
CA ASN A 669 -30.08 51.18 5.53
C ASN A 669 -30.12 51.27 7.07
N LEU A 670 -29.63 52.37 7.65
CA LEU A 670 -29.67 52.59 9.10
C LEU A 670 -31.00 53.23 9.54
N ILE A 671 -31.72 52.54 10.42
CA ILE A 671 -32.93 53.01 11.10
C ILE A 671 -32.56 53.30 12.56
N ILE A 672 -32.87 54.50 13.05
CA ILE A 672 -32.61 54.91 14.43
C ILE A 672 -33.93 55.26 15.10
N ASN A 673 -34.31 54.47 16.09
CA ASN A 673 -35.44 54.74 16.96
C ASN A 673 -34.93 55.48 18.19
N LYS A 674 -35.36 56.73 18.39
CA LYS A 674 -35.04 57.47 19.63
C LYS A 674 -36.15 57.25 20.66
N GLY A 675 -35.75 56.95 21.90
CA GLY A 675 -36.66 56.80 23.03
C GLY A 675 -37.50 58.07 23.26
N LEU A 676 -38.67 57.89 23.89
CA LEU A 676 -39.60 58.96 24.20
C LEU A 676 -39.13 59.77 25.42
N ASN A 677 -39.48 61.06 25.49
CA ASN A 677 -39.05 61.94 26.59
C ASN A 677 -39.63 61.48 27.94
N PRO A 678 -38.79 61.10 28.94
CA PRO A 678 -39.24 60.60 30.24
C PRO A 678 -39.54 61.72 31.27
N ALA A 679 -39.37 63.00 30.90
CA ALA A 679 -39.56 64.11 31.82
C ALA A 679 -41.04 64.29 32.20
N LYS A 680 -41.31 64.53 33.49
CA LYS A 680 -42.66 64.55 34.09
C LYS A 680 -42.78 65.44 35.33
N GLU A 681 -41.99 66.51 35.40
CA GLU A 681 -42.00 67.43 36.53
C GLU A 681 -43.09 68.49 36.38
N LEU A 682 -43.70 68.88 37.49
CA LEU A 682 -44.54 70.06 37.62
C LEU A 682 -43.64 71.23 38.04
N THR A 683 -43.27 72.11 37.12
CA THR A 683 -42.20 73.11 37.36
C THR A 683 -42.68 74.41 37.99
N SER A 684 -43.98 74.72 37.90
CA SER A 684 -44.60 75.82 38.64
C SER A 684 -46.09 75.54 38.84
N PHE A 685 -46.68 76.15 39.87
CA PHE A 685 -48.12 76.08 40.14
C PHE A 685 -48.55 77.34 40.91
N LYS A 686 -49.59 78.04 40.44
CA LYS A 686 -50.09 79.27 41.08
C LYS A 686 -51.58 79.49 40.82
N LEU A 687 -52.19 80.32 41.66
CA LEU A 687 -53.53 80.87 41.50
C LEU A 687 -53.44 82.36 41.12
N THR A 688 -54.43 82.85 40.38
CA THR A 688 -54.48 84.26 39.91
C THR A 688 -55.61 85.08 40.53
N SER A 689 -56.59 84.43 41.16
CA SER A 689 -57.69 85.11 41.87
C SER A 689 -58.15 84.25 43.06
N PRO A 690 -57.66 84.53 44.29
CA PRO A 690 -56.62 85.50 44.62
C PRO A 690 -55.27 85.12 44.02
N GLU A 691 -54.40 86.10 43.76
CA GLU A 691 -53.03 85.80 43.33
C GLU A 691 -52.26 85.16 44.49
N SER A 692 -51.78 83.93 44.29
CA SER A 692 -51.06 83.16 45.30
C SER A 692 -50.15 82.16 44.59
N ASN A 693 -48.87 82.15 44.96
CA ASN A 693 -47.88 81.26 44.34
C ASN A 693 -47.75 79.98 45.17
N GLY A 694 -47.84 78.82 44.51
CA GLY A 694 -47.60 77.53 45.14
C GLY A 694 -46.12 77.20 45.15
N VAL A 695 -45.62 76.72 46.28
CA VAL A 695 -44.28 76.15 46.38
C VAL A 695 -44.35 74.70 45.94
N VAL A 696 -43.76 74.38 44.78
CA VAL A 696 -43.64 73.00 44.31
C VAL A 696 -42.38 72.38 44.88
N ASN A 697 -42.52 71.29 45.62
CA ASN A 697 -41.40 70.49 46.11
C ASN A 697 -41.24 69.24 45.23
N GLN A 698 -40.12 69.17 44.49
CA GLN A 698 -39.84 68.05 43.58
C GLN A 698 -39.39 66.77 44.31
N THR A 699 -38.98 66.85 45.58
CA THR A 699 -38.51 65.71 46.37
C THR A 699 -39.66 65.01 47.11
N THR A 700 -40.63 65.77 47.62
CA THR A 700 -41.84 65.22 48.27
C THR A 700 -43.03 65.09 47.32
N HIS A 701 -42.91 65.62 46.09
CA HIS A 701 -43.97 65.74 45.11
C HIS A 701 -45.26 66.36 45.70
N THR A 702 -45.08 67.48 46.39
CA THR A 702 -46.19 68.26 46.96
C THR A 702 -46.17 69.68 46.43
N VAL A 703 -47.35 70.27 46.27
CA VAL A 703 -47.52 71.71 46.05
C VAL A 703 -48.25 72.27 47.25
N SER A 704 -47.61 73.19 47.97
CA SER A 704 -48.24 73.89 49.08
C SER A 704 -48.50 75.34 48.69
N ILE A 705 -49.74 75.79 48.83
CA ILE A 705 -50.16 77.14 48.49
C ILE A 705 -51.07 77.69 49.59
N THR A 706 -50.74 78.88 50.08
CA THR A 706 -51.54 79.56 51.09
C THR A 706 -52.30 80.71 50.44
N VAL A 707 -53.63 80.73 50.59
CA VAL A 707 -54.51 81.78 50.07
C VAL A 707 -55.01 82.70 51.20
N PRO A 708 -55.35 83.96 50.93
CA PRO A 708 -55.87 84.89 51.94
C PRO A 708 -57.09 84.38 52.72
N PHE A 709 -57.24 84.83 53.97
CA PHE A 709 -58.39 84.53 54.82
C PHE A 709 -59.72 84.86 54.12
N GLY A 710 -60.67 83.92 54.13
CA GLY A 710 -61.98 84.07 53.50
C GLY A 710 -62.05 83.72 52.00
N THR A 711 -60.98 83.19 51.41
CA THR A 711 -60.99 82.68 50.02
C THR A 711 -61.87 81.44 49.88
N ASP A 712 -62.76 81.41 48.88
CA ASP A 712 -63.45 80.19 48.45
C ASP A 712 -62.49 79.31 47.64
N VAL A 713 -62.32 78.06 48.08
CA VAL A 713 -61.39 77.08 47.48
C VAL A 713 -62.09 76.02 46.62
N THR A 714 -63.41 76.11 46.45
CA THR A 714 -64.22 75.05 45.82
C THR A 714 -64.19 75.05 44.28
N GLN A 715 -63.82 76.16 43.64
CA GLN A 715 -63.69 76.26 42.17
C GLN A 715 -62.55 77.18 41.74
N LEU A 716 -61.31 76.74 41.95
CA LEU A 716 -60.11 77.49 41.59
C LEU A 716 -59.45 76.92 40.32
N ALA A 717 -59.07 77.78 39.36
CA ALA A 717 -58.37 77.38 38.14
C ALA A 717 -56.86 77.72 38.24
N PRO A 718 -55.98 76.74 38.53
CA PRO A 718 -54.55 76.99 38.69
C PRO A 718 -53.81 77.10 37.36
N ILE A 719 -52.86 78.04 37.29
CA ILE A 719 -51.84 78.11 36.25
C ILE A 719 -50.62 77.31 36.70
N PHE A 720 -50.24 76.32 35.91
CA PHE A 720 -49.06 75.50 36.13
C PHE A 720 -48.23 75.35 34.85
N THR A 721 -46.95 75.01 35.01
CA THR A 721 -46.05 74.59 33.93
C THR A 721 -45.50 73.21 34.21
N THR A 722 -45.19 72.45 33.16
CA THR A 722 -44.68 71.09 33.29
C THR A 722 -43.66 70.76 32.20
N THR A 723 -42.77 69.82 32.48
CA THR A 723 -41.92 69.17 31.46
C THR A 723 -42.58 67.94 30.81
N GLY A 724 -43.73 67.50 31.34
CA GLY A 724 -44.49 66.34 30.86
C GLY A 724 -45.30 66.64 29.60
N ALA A 725 -45.78 65.57 28.96
CA ALA A 725 -46.62 65.61 27.78
C ALA A 725 -48.10 65.91 28.09
N ASP A 726 -48.59 65.54 29.27
CA ASP A 726 -49.98 65.75 29.70
C ASP A 726 -50.08 65.86 31.23
N VAL A 727 -51.14 66.48 31.76
CA VAL A 727 -51.41 66.60 33.21
C VAL A 727 -52.88 66.27 33.47
N LYS A 728 -53.17 65.41 34.45
CA LYS A 728 -54.53 64.96 34.78
C LYS A 728 -54.82 65.06 36.28
N VAL A 729 -56.09 65.22 36.64
CA VAL A 729 -56.60 64.98 38.00
C VAL A 729 -57.60 63.84 37.89
N GLY A 730 -57.30 62.70 38.51
CA GLY A 730 -58.01 61.45 38.23
C GLY A 730 -57.94 61.08 36.74
N LEU A 731 -59.09 61.06 36.05
CA LEU A 731 -59.19 60.80 34.61
C LEU A 731 -59.34 62.07 33.75
N GLN A 732 -59.44 63.25 34.37
CA GLN A 732 -59.69 64.53 33.68
C GLN A 732 -58.38 65.23 33.31
N ASN A 733 -58.14 65.46 32.02
CA ASN A 733 -57.03 66.31 31.56
C ASN A 733 -57.18 67.74 32.09
N GLN A 734 -56.07 68.33 32.52
CA GLN A 734 -56.00 69.66 33.10
C GLN A 734 -55.40 70.64 32.10
N VAL A 735 -56.14 71.71 31.81
CA VAL A 735 -55.64 72.82 31.00
C VAL A 735 -55.25 73.96 31.95
N SER A 736 -53.96 74.29 31.96
CA SER A 736 -53.36 75.31 32.81
C SER A 736 -54.08 76.67 32.68
N GLY A 737 -54.56 77.19 33.81
CA GLY A 737 -55.34 78.44 33.89
C GLY A 737 -56.79 78.36 33.45
N VAL A 738 -57.30 77.18 33.09
CA VAL A 738 -58.66 77.00 32.52
C VAL A 738 -59.50 75.99 33.32
N THR A 739 -58.95 74.82 33.64
CA THR A 739 -59.70 73.78 34.38
C THR A 739 -59.79 74.16 35.87
N THR A 740 -61.01 74.31 36.39
CA THR A 740 -61.27 74.55 37.82
C THR A 740 -61.20 73.25 38.63
N GLN A 741 -60.83 73.37 39.91
CA GLN A 741 -60.83 72.27 40.89
C GLN A 741 -61.30 72.74 42.27
N ASP A 742 -61.82 71.78 43.05
CA ASP A 742 -62.16 71.92 44.46
C ASP A 742 -60.97 71.49 45.33
N PHE A 743 -60.39 72.44 46.05
CA PHE A 743 -59.26 72.21 46.97
C PHE A 743 -59.67 72.20 48.45
N THR A 744 -60.96 71.96 48.76
CA THR A 744 -61.42 71.70 50.14
C THR A 744 -60.69 70.51 50.78
N ASN A 745 -60.23 69.57 49.95
CA ASN A 745 -59.29 68.51 50.32
C ASN A 745 -58.07 68.56 49.37
N PRO A 746 -56.91 67.98 49.73
CA PRO A 746 -55.76 67.89 48.82
C PRO A 746 -56.10 67.18 47.50
N VAL A 747 -55.65 67.76 46.37
CA VAL A 747 -55.93 67.28 45.02
C VAL A 747 -54.66 66.73 44.37
N THR A 748 -54.72 65.51 43.84
CA THR A 748 -53.56 64.88 43.17
C THR A 748 -53.55 65.19 41.67
N TYR A 749 -52.49 65.88 41.23
CA TYR A 749 -52.18 66.15 39.83
C TYR A 749 -51.15 65.13 39.30
N SER A 750 -51.58 64.25 38.40
CA SER A 750 -50.75 63.29 37.68
C SER A 750 -50.13 63.92 36.42
N VAL A 751 -48.83 64.19 36.44
CA VAL A 751 -48.07 64.59 35.25
C VAL A 751 -47.59 63.34 34.51
N TYR A 752 -47.85 63.24 33.21
CA TYR A 752 -47.44 62.13 32.35
C TYR A 752 -46.26 62.54 31.46
N ALA A 753 -45.22 61.70 31.42
CA ALA A 753 -44.16 61.77 30.42
C ALA A 753 -44.64 61.21 29.07
N ALA A 754 -43.88 61.45 28.00
CA ALA A 754 -44.21 60.97 26.66
C ALA A 754 -44.06 59.44 26.53
N ASP A 755 -43.31 58.81 27.42
CA ASP A 755 -43.18 57.35 27.55
C ASP A 755 -44.37 56.66 28.25
N GLY A 756 -45.35 57.44 28.73
CA GLY A 756 -46.53 56.96 29.44
C GLY A 756 -46.36 56.83 30.97
N ASN A 757 -45.15 56.98 31.50
CA ASN A 757 -44.92 56.99 32.95
C ASN A 757 -45.46 58.29 33.57
N LYS A 758 -45.99 58.21 34.80
CA LYS A 758 -46.49 59.39 35.51
C LYS A 758 -45.69 59.75 36.76
N GLN A 759 -45.89 60.98 37.23
CA GLN A 759 -45.53 61.47 38.55
C GLN A 759 -46.74 62.18 39.15
N ASP A 760 -47.11 61.80 40.37
CA ASP A 760 -48.23 62.40 41.08
C ASP A 760 -47.73 63.50 42.00
N TYR A 761 -48.39 64.67 41.96
CA TYR A 761 -48.16 65.81 42.84
C TYR A 761 -49.40 66.07 43.69
N VAL A 762 -49.27 66.05 45.01
CA VAL A 762 -50.37 66.37 45.93
C VAL A 762 -50.40 67.87 46.17
N VAL A 763 -51.43 68.54 45.66
CA VAL A 763 -51.66 69.98 45.80
C VAL A 763 -52.57 70.23 47.01
N THR A 764 -52.06 70.97 47.99
CA THR A 764 -52.80 71.38 49.20
C THR A 764 -52.92 72.89 49.23
N VAL A 765 -54.16 73.40 49.19
CA VAL A 765 -54.49 74.81 49.42
C VAL A 765 -54.84 74.98 50.90
N THR A 766 -54.21 75.94 51.58
CA THR A 766 -54.51 76.30 52.96
C THR A 766 -54.98 77.75 53.04
N ILE A 767 -56.08 78.01 53.73
CA ILE A 767 -56.54 79.39 53.99
C ILE A 767 -55.72 79.97 55.15
N ALA A 768 -55.12 81.15 54.95
CA ALA A 768 -54.33 81.83 55.97
C ALA A 768 -55.17 82.21 57.19
N GLU A 769 -54.62 82.00 58.39
CA GLU A 769 -55.15 82.60 59.63
C GLU A 769 -54.84 84.12 59.65
N SER A 770 -55.72 84.91 60.27
CA SER A 770 -55.60 86.37 60.28
C SER A 770 -54.55 86.86 61.30
N ALA A 771 -53.40 87.35 60.81
CA ALA A 771 -52.30 87.83 61.65
C ALA A 771 -51.57 89.08 61.06
N PRO A 772 -50.93 89.93 61.89
CA PRO A 772 -50.45 91.25 61.47
C PRO A 772 -48.99 91.30 60.99
N SER A 773 -48.73 92.21 60.04
CA SER A 773 -47.49 93.00 59.82
C SER A 773 -46.12 92.44 60.26
N GLY A 774 -45.24 92.10 59.31
CA GLY A 774 -43.80 92.36 59.47
C GLY A 774 -42.78 91.50 58.71
N GLY A 775 -42.06 92.12 57.76
CA GLY A 775 -40.58 92.12 57.74
C GLY A 775 -39.73 90.88 57.35
N TYR A 776 -39.15 90.95 56.16
CA TYR A 776 -37.76 90.55 55.78
C TYR A 776 -37.31 89.06 55.62
N ASN A 777 -36.67 88.86 54.46
CA ASN A 777 -35.80 87.76 53.95
C ASN A 777 -34.62 87.40 54.90
N PRO A 778 -34.19 86.11 55.05
CA PRO A 778 -32.92 85.65 54.42
C PRO A 778 -32.86 84.10 54.09
N PRO A 779 -31.76 83.31 54.21
CA PRO A 779 -30.94 82.81 53.07
C PRO A 779 -30.58 81.28 53.07
N LEU A 780 -29.75 80.82 52.10
CA LEU A 780 -28.86 79.62 52.20
C LEU A 780 -29.57 78.22 52.31
N VAL A 781 -28.94 77.02 52.23
CA VAL A 781 -27.57 76.51 51.96
C VAL A 781 -27.68 75.24 51.05
N THR A 782 -26.59 74.78 50.41
CA THR A 782 -26.41 73.37 49.97
C THR A 782 -26.13 72.44 51.17
N PRO A 783 -26.57 71.16 51.13
CA PRO A 783 -25.58 70.07 51.05
C PRO A 783 -26.03 68.79 50.28
N THR A 784 -25.03 67.95 49.98
CA THR A 784 -25.09 66.65 49.29
C THR A 784 -25.39 65.46 50.21
N GLU A 785 -26.07 64.42 49.70
CA GLU A 785 -26.00 63.04 50.22
C GLU A 785 -26.23 61.99 49.07
N PRO A 786 -26.26 60.65 49.27
CA PRO A 786 -25.28 59.76 48.65
C PRO A 786 -25.82 58.82 47.56
N LYS A 787 -24.91 58.21 46.78
CA LYS A 787 -25.22 57.23 45.72
C LYS A 787 -25.34 55.80 46.27
N PRO A 788 -26.48 55.08 46.08
CA PRO A 788 -26.61 53.67 46.43
C PRO A 788 -25.94 52.72 45.41
N THR A 789 -25.50 51.56 45.89
CA THR A 789 -24.97 50.43 45.08
C THR A 789 -26.04 49.36 44.83
N LEU A 790 -26.01 48.75 43.64
CA LEU A 790 -26.91 47.66 43.20
C LEU A 790 -26.37 46.26 43.61
N PRO A 791 -27.23 45.22 43.66
CA PRO A 791 -26.88 43.87 44.13
C PRO A 791 -26.14 43.00 43.06
N PRO A 792 -25.43 41.93 43.49
CA PRO A 792 -24.53 41.15 42.62
C PRO A 792 -25.20 40.03 41.82
N ALA A 793 -24.52 39.60 40.75
CA ALA A 793 -24.90 38.48 39.88
C ALA A 793 -24.55 37.09 40.48
N THR A 794 -25.18 36.04 39.97
CA THR A 794 -25.00 34.64 40.41
C THR A 794 -23.66 34.05 39.95
N SER A 795 -22.92 33.40 40.86
CA SER A 795 -21.59 32.84 40.56
C SER A 795 -21.63 31.55 39.73
N ILE A 796 -20.75 31.45 38.72
CA ILE A 796 -20.53 30.21 37.92
C ILE A 796 -19.44 29.30 38.52
N PHE A 797 -18.66 29.79 39.49
CA PHE A 797 -17.68 29.01 40.23
C PHE A 797 -18.31 28.34 41.45
N LYS A 798 -17.84 27.12 41.76
CA LYS A 798 -18.13 26.41 43.00
C LYS A 798 -17.37 27.04 44.16
N SER A 799 -17.84 26.82 45.39
CA SER A 799 -17.34 27.45 46.63
C SER A 799 -15.85 27.25 46.95
N VAL A 800 -15.12 26.42 46.20
CA VAL A 800 -13.65 26.31 46.25
C VAL A 800 -12.93 27.49 45.56
N VAL A 801 -13.63 28.29 44.76
CA VAL A 801 -13.13 29.53 44.13
C VAL A 801 -14.11 30.67 44.42
N ASP A 802 -13.60 31.74 44.99
CA ASP A 802 -14.33 32.98 45.25
C ASP A 802 -14.33 33.85 43.98
N GLN A 803 -15.51 34.06 43.38
CA GLN A 803 -15.64 34.76 42.10
C GLN A 803 -15.01 36.16 42.11
N ALA A 804 -15.26 36.96 43.16
CA ALA A 804 -14.75 38.32 43.22
C ALA A 804 -13.22 38.36 43.37
N LYS A 805 -12.63 37.38 44.07
CA LYS A 805 -11.18 37.24 44.17
C LYS A 805 -10.54 36.80 42.86
N ILE A 806 -11.13 35.84 42.14
CA ILE A 806 -10.57 35.40 40.85
C ILE A 806 -10.69 36.50 39.79
N GLU A 807 -11.81 37.23 39.74
CA GLU A 807 -11.97 38.41 38.87
C GLU A 807 -10.91 39.48 39.19
N ALA A 808 -10.71 39.83 40.46
CA ALA A 808 -9.68 40.79 40.87
C ALA A 808 -8.25 40.31 40.54
N TYR A 809 -7.95 39.02 40.74
CA TYR A 809 -6.65 38.44 40.40
C TYR A 809 -6.37 38.47 38.90
N LEU A 810 -7.33 38.02 38.08
CA LEU A 810 -7.21 37.99 36.63
C LEU A 810 -7.16 39.41 36.05
N LYS A 811 -7.91 40.36 36.60
CA LYS A 811 -7.81 41.78 36.27
C LYS A 811 -6.40 42.32 36.54
N GLY A 812 -5.84 42.04 37.71
CA GLY A 812 -4.46 42.42 38.03
C GLY A 812 -3.42 41.78 37.10
N LYS A 813 -3.69 40.59 36.56
CA LYS A 813 -2.86 39.97 35.51
C LYS A 813 -3.00 40.63 34.14
N VAL A 814 -4.20 41.06 33.76
CA VAL A 814 -4.43 41.85 32.55
C VAL A 814 -3.75 43.22 32.62
N GLU A 815 -3.88 43.92 33.75
CA GLU A 815 -3.22 45.22 33.98
C GLU A 815 -1.68 45.09 33.96
N GLN A 816 -1.12 44.03 34.57
CA GLN A 816 0.32 43.70 34.47
C GLN A 816 0.75 43.49 33.01
N ALA A 817 0.02 42.64 32.27
CA ALA A 817 0.30 42.33 30.86
C ALA A 817 0.21 43.55 29.93
N GLN A 818 -0.68 44.50 30.20
CA GLN A 818 -0.80 45.76 29.46
C GLN A 818 0.39 46.70 29.71
N THR A 819 1.04 46.61 30.87
CA THR A 819 2.20 47.45 31.23
C THR A 819 3.56 46.82 30.90
N GLU A 820 3.65 45.49 30.89
CA GLU A 820 4.87 44.73 30.56
C GLU A 820 4.55 43.66 29.49
N PRO A 821 4.53 44.02 28.19
CA PRO A 821 4.17 43.09 27.12
C PRO A 821 5.28 42.05 26.88
N VAL A 822 5.17 40.90 27.54
CA VAL A 822 6.02 39.72 27.30
C VAL A 822 5.67 39.09 25.95
N ARG A 823 6.58 39.18 24.97
CA ARG A 823 6.44 38.55 23.64
C ARG A 823 7.45 37.43 23.43
N ASP A 824 7.31 36.36 24.22
CA ASP A 824 7.96 35.09 23.90
C ASP A 824 7.23 34.44 22.72
N VAL A 825 7.91 34.34 21.57
CA VAL A 825 7.37 33.73 20.35
C VAL A 825 7.90 32.30 20.25
N PHE A 826 7.01 31.32 20.43
CA PHE A 826 7.35 29.90 20.32
C PHE A 826 7.26 29.42 18.87
N PRO A 827 8.36 28.90 18.26
CA PRO A 827 8.35 28.50 16.85
C PRO A 827 7.31 27.44 16.51
N ASP A 828 6.99 26.56 17.47
CA ASP A 828 6.02 25.48 17.36
C ASP A 828 4.57 25.90 17.63
N VAL A 829 4.29 27.20 17.76
CA VAL A 829 2.94 27.75 18.02
C VAL A 829 2.46 28.68 16.89
N ASN A 830 3.34 29.16 16.00
CA ASN A 830 3.02 30.24 15.05
C ASN A 830 1.79 30.01 14.15
N GLU A 831 1.52 28.76 13.76
CA GLU A 831 0.37 28.36 12.94
C GLU A 831 -0.55 27.36 13.68
N HIS A 832 -0.34 27.19 14.99
CA HIS A 832 -1.08 26.22 15.79
C HIS A 832 -2.49 26.71 16.12
N TRP A 833 -3.50 25.84 16.01
CA TRP A 833 -4.91 26.19 16.21
C TRP A 833 -5.22 26.81 17.59
N SER A 834 -4.41 26.51 18.60
CA SER A 834 -4.56 27.03 19.97
C SER A 834 -3.71 28.27 20.25
N LYS A 835 -3.03 28.84 19.25
CA LYS A 835 -2.10 29.98 19.38
C LYS A 835 -2.65 31.11 20.25
N ALA A 836 -3.87 31.58 19.99
CA ALA A 836 -4.46 32.69 20.74
C ALA A 836 -4.65 32.37 22.25
N ASN A 837 -4.95 31.11 22.60
CA ASN A 837 -5.06 30.69 23.99
C ASN A 837 -3.68 30.56 24.63
N ILE A 838 -2.70 30.04 23.90
CA ILE A 838 -1.31 29.89 24.34
C ILE A 838 -0.68 31.26 24.61
N ASP A 839 -0.76 32.17 23.63
CA ASP A 839 -0.25 33.53 23.69
C ASP A 839 -0.86 34.28 24.88
N LEU A 840 -2.17 34.15 25.13
CA LEU A 840 -2.83 34.79 26.26
C LEU A 840 -2.32 34.27 27.62
N PHE A 841 -2.18 32.95 27.80
CA PHE A 841 -1.69 32.38 29.05
C PHE A 841 -0.21 32.70 29.30
N VAL A 842 0.57 32.91 28.24
CA VAL A 842 1.95 33.39 28.34
C VAL A 842 1.99 34.88 28.67
N THR A 843 1.19 35.69 27.99
CA THR A 843 1.06 37.15 28.18
C THR A 843 0.60 37.49 29.60
N LEU A 844 -0.33 36.72 30.17
CA LEU A 844 -0.79 36.84 31.57
C LEU A 844 0.24 36.30 32.60
N GLY A 845 1.40 35.80 32.15
CA GLY A 845 2.45 35.25 32.99
C GLY A 845 2.08 33.92 33.68
N PHE A 846 1.07 33.20 33.18
CA PHE A 846 0.73 31.86 33.69
C PHE A 846 1.73 30.82 33.19
N LEU A 847 2.22 30.94 31.96
CA LEU A 847 3.16 30.02 31.31
C LEU A 847 4.36 30.75 30.71
N THR A 848 5.47 30.03 30.51
CA THR A 848 6.73 30.59 29.97
C THR A 848 7.45 29.60 29.03
N GLY A 849 6.71 28.66 28.42
CA GLY A 849 7.26 27.59 27.59
C GLY A 849 8.29 26.68 28.29
N TYR A 850 9.11 26.00 27.50
CA TYR A 850 10.22 25.15 27.93
C TYR A 850 11.58 25.85 27.69
N LYS A 851 12.62 25.39 28.41
CA LYS A 851 13.99 25.98 28.37
C LYS A 851 14.68 25.94 26.99
N ASP A 852 14.15 25.17 26.04
CA ASP A 852 14.64 25.07 24.67
C ASP A 852 13.95 26.07 23.71
N GLY A 853 13.06 26.92 24.22
CA GLY A 853 12.31 27.90 23.42
C GLY A 853 11.07 27.32 22.73
N THR A 854 10.66 26.09 23.05
CA THR A 854 9.42 25.48 22.55
C THR A 854 8.27 25.61 23.54
N PHE A 855 7.02 25.59 23.07
CA PHE A 855 5.84 25.49 23.94
C PHE A 855 5.30 24.07 24.08
N ARG A 856 5.50 23.25 23.04
CA ARG A 856 5.04 21.87 22.85
C ARG A 856 3.52 21.74 22.96
N PRO A 857 2.74 22.44 22.11
CA PRO A 857 1.30 22.48 22.22
C PRO A 857 0.63 21.11 22.05
N ASP A 858 1.14 20.27 21.14
CA ASP A 858 0.59 18.94 20.85
C ASP A 858 1.17 17.82 21.73
N ALA A 859 2.13 18.11 22.62
CA ALA A 859 2.63 17.12 23.56
C ALA A 859 1.58 16.82 24.64
N SER A 860 1.45 15.55 25.03
CA SER A 860 0.59 15.13 26.15
C SER A 860 1.03 15.84 27.44
N ILE A 861 0.10 16.53 28.11
CA ILE A 861 0.40 17.26 29.35
C ILE A 861 0.41 16.31 30.56
N THR A 862 1.39 16.48 31.45
CA THR A 862 1.44 15.67 32.69
C THR A 862 0.43 16.15 33.73
N ARG A 863 0.03 15.25 34.62
CA ARG A 863 -0.88 15.54 35.75
C ARG A 863 -0.33 16.63 36.67
N ALA A 864 0.98 16.67 36.87
CA ALA A 864 1.64 17.74 37.63
C ALA A 864 1.60 19.10 36.93
N GLU A 865 1.84 19.15 35.62
CA GLU A 865 1.74 20.40 34.86
C GLU A 865 0.31 20.92 34.84
N PHE A 866 -0.67 20.06 34.59
CA PHE A 866 -2.08 20.45 34.64
C PHE A 866 -2.47 20.96 36.04
N ALA A 867 -2.08 20.26 37.12
CA ALA A 867 -2.32 20.72 38.49
C ALA A 867 -1.67 22.09 38.79
N ALA A 868 -0.43 22.30 38.34
CA ALA A 868 0.27 23.58 38.49
C ALA A 868 -0.43 24.73 37.77
N ILE A 869 -0.93 24.48 36.55
CA ILE A 869 -1.68 25.47 35.77
C ILE A 869 -3.02 25.78 36.46
N ILE A 870 -3.80 24.76 36.85
CA ILE A 870 -5.10 24.95 37.50
C ILE A 870 -4.97 25.76 38.79
N ALA A 871 -4.04 25.40 39.68
CA ALA A 871 -3.85 26.13 40.93
C ALA A 871 -3.44 27.59 40.69
N LYS A 872 -2.54 27.84 39.73
CA LYS A 872 -2.05 29.19 39.41
C LYS A 872 -3.10 30.07 38.71
N VAL A 873 -3.89 29.48 37.81
CA VAL A 873 -4.86 30.20 36.98
C VAL A 873 -6.13 30.52 37.74
N PHE A 874 -6.68 29.56 38.50
CA PHE A 874 -7.87 29.77 39.35
C PHE A 874 -7.54 30.34 40.75
N HIS A 875 -6.27 30.72 40.99
CA HIS A 875 -5.79 31.31 42.24
C HIS A 875 -6.14 30.47 43.50
N ILE A 876 -5.91 29.16 43.42
CA ILE A 876 -6.28 28.21 44.48
C ILE A 876 -5.14 28.11 45.49
N GLU A 877 -5.36 28.67 46.68
CA GLU A 877 -4.47 28.57 47.83
C GLU A 877 -4.73 27.28 48.63
N PRO A 878 -3.71 26.71 49.32
CA PRO A 878 -3.90 25.50 50.12
C PRO A 878 -4.79 25.75 51.34
N ALA A 879 -5.82 24.92 51.49
CA ALA A 879 -6.67 24.92 52.67
C ALA A 879 -5.98 24.23 53.87
N SER A 880 -6.51 24.44 55.07
CA SER A 880 -5.94 23.92 56.33
C SER A 880 -5.96 22.38 56.50
N SER A 881 -6.31 21.61 55.46
CA SER A 881 -6.36 20.15 55.48
C SER A 881 -5.14 19.53 54.80
N SER A 882 -4.56 18.49 55.37
CA SER A 882 -3.33 17.86 54.87
C SER A 882 -3.59 16.48 54.25
N LEU A 883 -4.10 16.45 53.01
CA LEU A 883 -4.04 15.22 52.21
C LEU A 883 -2.59 15.00 51.75
N VAL A 884 -1.92 13.99 52.30
CA VAL A 884 -0.52 13.66 52.00
C VAL A 884 -0.45 12.56 50.95
N LEU A 885 -0.15 12.95 49.71
CA LEU A 885 0.06 12.02 48.59
C LEU A 885 1.53 11.58 48.55
N LYS A 886 1.77 10.26 48.51
CA LYS A 886 3.07 9.62 48.82
C LYS A 886 4.21 10.02 47.89
N ASP A 887 3.90 10.37 46.65
CA ASP A 887 4.82 10.62 45.53
C ASP A 887 4.94 12.11 45.15
N VAL A 888 4.42 13.01 45.99
CA VAL A 888 4.33 14.46 45.70
C VAL A 888 5.36 15.30 46.45
N LYS A 889 5.82 14.84 47.63
CA LYS A 889 6.56 15.66 48.61
C LYS A 889 7.71 16.49 48.03
N ASP A 890 8.58 15.87 47.24
CA ASP A 890 9.78 16.49 46.68
C ASP A 890 9.63 16.85 45.19
N HIS A 891 8.40 16.82 44.66
CA HIS A 891 8.10 17.16 43.27
C HIS A 891 7.98 18.69 43.08
N TRP A 892 8.40 19.22 41.92
CA TRP A 892 8.37 20.67 41.67
C TRP A 892 6.96 21.29 41.73
N ALA A 893 5.93 20.51 41.38
CA ALA A 893 4.53 20.90 41.45
C ALA A 893 3.87 20.64 42.83
N SER A 894 4.63 20.26 43.85
CA SER A 894 4.11 19.81 45.16
C SER A 894 3.14 20.79 45.79
N GLN A 895 3.46 22.08 45.79
CA GLN A 895 2.62 23.14 46.35
C GLN A 895 1.25 23.21 45.66
N ALA A 896 1.22 23.17 44.32
CA ALA A 896 -0.01 23.20 43.54
C ALA A 896 -0.86 21.94 43.75
N ILE A 897 -0.21 20.76 43.74
CA ILE A 897 -0.89 19.49 43.99
C ILE A 897 -1.49 19.48 45.41
N VAL A 898 -0.75 19.92 46.43
CA VAL A 898 -1.27 20.06 47.81
C VAL A 898 -2.40 21.09 47.90
N ALA A 899 -2.34 22.20 47.15
CA ALA A 899 -3.41 23.19 47.13
C ALA A 899 -4.71 22.62 46.54
N LEU A 900 -4.65 21.90 45.42
CA LEU A 900 -5.83 21.24 44.86
C LEU A 900 -6.32 20.07 45.74
N ALA A 901 -5.42 19.35 46.40
CA ALA A 901 -5.73 18.21 47.26
C ALA A 901 -6.44 18.64 48.56
N SER A 902 -5.92 19.67 49.22
CA SER A 902 -6.49 20.23 50.46
C SER A 902 -7.88 20.86 50.28
N ASN A 903 -8.19 21.33 49.06
CA ASN A 903 -9.51 21.82 48.65
C ASN A 903 -10.43 20.73 48.07
N GLY A 904 -10.02 19.45 48.05
CA GLY A 904 -10.83 18.33 47.54
C GLY A 904 -11.03 18.31 46.01
N ILE A 905 -10.29 19.14 45.26
CA ILE A 905 -10.35 19.20 43.80
C ILE A 905 -9.66 17.98 43.18
N ILE A 906 -8.60 17.48 43.82
CA ILE A 906 -7.96 16.20 43.50
C ILE A 906 -7.90 15.30 44.74
N THR A 907 -7.99 13.99 44.54
CA THR A 907 -7.98 12.99 45.62
C THR A 907 -6.80 12.01 45.54
N GLY A 908 -6.03 12.06 44.45
CA GLY A 908 -5.11 10.96 44.10
C GLY A 908 -5.84 9.71 43.62
N TYR A 909 -5.09 8.62 43.46
CA TYR A 909 -5.59 7.27 43.25
C TYR A 909 -5.77 6.54 44.59
N GLY A 910 -6.50 5.42 44.60
CA GLY A 910 -6.79 4.63 45.81
C GLY A 910 -5.60 3.93 46.49
N ASP A 911 -4.37 4.22 46.07
CA ASP A 911 -3.10 3.79 46.66
C ASP A 911 -2.36 4.96 47.37
N ASP A 912 -3.03 6.10 47.54
CA ASP A 912 -2.53 7.39 48.03
C ASP A 912 -1.41 8.02 47.16
N THR A 913 -1.37 7.70 45.86
CA THR A 913 -0.46 8.35 44.89
C THR A 913 -1.17 9.39 44.02
N PHE A 914 -0.44 10.40 43.55
CA PHE A 914 -0.93 11.35 42.55
C PHE A 914 -0.50 10.98 41.12
N ARG A 915 0.66 10.33 40.98
CA ARG A 915 1.37 10.02 39.73
C ARG A 915 1.70 11.28 38.92
N PRO A 916 2.50 12.22 39.47
CA PRO A 916 2.72 13.55 38.90
C PRO A 916 3.24 13.54 37.46
N SER A 917 4.12 12.60 37.12
CA SER A 917 4.75 12.50 35.80
C SER A 917 3.93 11.76 34.74
N HIS A 918 2.77 11.18 35.09
CA HIS A 918 1.89 10.55 34.10
C HIS A 918 1.16 11.60 33.28
N ALA A 919 0.90 11.31 32.01
CA ALA A 919 -0.01 12.11 31.18
C ALA A 919 -1.44 12.09 31.79
N ILE A 920 -2.11 13.23 31.82
CA ILE A 920 -3.50 13.32 32.32
C ILE A 920 -4.48 12.91 31.21
N THR A 921 -5.53 12.16 31.56
CA THR A 921 -6.56 11.78 30.58
C THR A 921 -7.61 12.87 30.41
N ARG A 922 -8.32 12.85 29.28
CA ARG A 922 -9.43 13.79 29.00
C ARG A 922 -10.53 13.71 30.06
N ALA A 923 -10.86 12.52 30.56
CA ALA A 923 -11.82 12.38 31.65
C ALA A 923 -11.30 12.96 32.98
N GLU A 924 -10.02 12.76 33.31
CA GLU A 924 -9.42 13.31 34.53
C GLU A 924 -9.39 14.85 34.52
N ILE A 925 -9.12 15.48 33.37
CA ILE A 925 -9.25 16.94 33.20
C ILE A 925 -10.66 17.41 33.57
N ILE A 926 -11.70 16.77 33.03
CA ILE A 926 -13.08 17.21 33.24
C ILE A 926 -13.55 16.96 34.67
N ALA A 927 -13.11 15.88 35.31
CA ALA A 927 -13.36 15.66 36.74
C ALA A 927 -12.67 16.70 37.66
N ILE A 928 -11.60 17.34 37.21
CA ILE A 928 -10.94 18.44 37.94
C ILE A 928 -11.69 19.75 37.71
N ILE A 929 -11.98 20.12 36.45
CA ILE A 929 -12.70 21.38 36.16
C ILE A 929 -14.11 21.35 36.74
N SER A 930 -14.82 20.22 36.69
CA SER A 930 -16.19 20.09 37.24
C SER A 930 -16.25 20.25 38.77
N ARG A 931 -15.13 20.21 39.49
CA ARG A 931 -15.05 20.51 40.93
C ARG A 931 -14.81 22.00 41.20
N ILE A 932 -14.38 22.76 40.19
CA ILE A 932 -14.12 24.20 40.26
C ILE A 932 -15.29 25.01 39.68
N VAL A 933 -15.88 24.56 38.58
CA VAL A 933 -16.93 25.26 37.83
C VAL A 933 -18.25 24.50 37.93
N ASP A 934 -19.38 25.20 38.05
CA ASP A 934 -20.70 24.57 38.03
C ASP A 934 -21.36 24.63 36.65
N PHE A 935 -21.07 23.61 35.83
CA PHE A 935 -21.65 23.45 34.50
C PHE A 935 -23.19 23.29 34.49
N LYS A 936 -23.84 23.04 35.65
CA LYS A 936 -25.30 22.86 35.71
C LYS A 936 -26.07 24.18 35.69
N GLY A 937 -25.42 25.30 36.04
CA GLY A 937 -26.00 26.64 36.02
C GLY A 937 -25.82 27.42 34.71
N VAL A 938 -25.18 26.81 33.71
CA VAL A 938 -24.82 27.45 32.43
C VAL A 938 -25.91 27.18 31.37
N GLU A 939 -26.19 28.16 30.51
CA GLU A 939 -27.09 27.96 29.37
C GLU A 939 -26.54 26.89 28.41
N LYS A 940 -27.43 26.00 27.93
CA LYS A 940 -27.02 24.83 27.15
C LYS A 940 -26.87 25.20 25.67
N HIS A 941 -25.65 25.08 25.14
CA HIS A 941 -25.35 25.49 23.77
C HIS A 941 -25.67 24.43 22.70
N GLN A 942 -25.60 23.13 23.04
CA GLN A 942 -26.21 22.00 22.32
C GLN A 942 -25.92 20.69 23.07
N THR A 943 -26.77 19.67 22.95
CA THR A 943 -26.52 18.34 23.56
C THR A 943 -25.66 17.46 22.66
N ALA A 944 -24.34 17.62 22.74
CA ALA A 944 -23.40 16.62 22.24
C ALA A 944 -23.39 15.41 23.19
N SER A 945 -23.91 14.25 22.75
CA SER A 945 -23.87 12.99 23.50
C SER A 945 -22.71 12.13 23.03
N PHE A 946 -22.02 11.46 23.96
CA PHE A 946 -20.89 10.57 23.65
C PHE A 946 -21.19 9.13 24.05
N ASN A 947 -21.02 8.20 23.11
CA ASN A 947 -21.36 6.79 23.29
C ASN A 947 -20.33 6.05 24.16
N ASP A 948 -19.07 6.48 24.10
CA ASP A 948 -17.92 5.89 24.78
C ASP A 948 -17.77 6.32 26.26
N VAL A 949 -18.68 7.15 26.77
CA VAL A 949 -18.74 7.55 28.18
C VAL A 949 -19.97 7.01 28.92
N VAL A 950 -20.84 6.27 28.24
CA VAL A 950 -22.04 5.66 28.87
C VAL A 950 -21.60 4.63 29.91
N GLY A 951 -21.95 4.87 31.18
CA GLY A 951 -21.53 4.04 32.31
C GLY A 951 -20.07 4.27 32.76
N TYR A 952 -19.38 5.26 32.20
CA TYR A 952 -18.04 5.67 32.65
C TYR A 952 -18.14 6.50 33.94
N TRP A 953 -17.10 6.46 34.79
CA TRP A 953 -17.19 6.90 36.19
C TRP A 953 -17.48 8.40 36.41
N ASN A 954 -17.30 9.23 35.39
CA ASN A 954 -17.68 10.65 35.36
C ASN A 954 -18.49 11.02 34.11
N SER A 955 -19.39 10.12 33.68
CA SER A 955 -20.29 10.33 32.53
C SER A 955 -21.05 11.65 32.61
N ASP A 956 -21.56 11.98 33.78
CA ASP A 956 -22.43 13.13 34.01
C ASP A 956 -21.66 14.46 33.95
N GLU A 957 -20.45 14.49 34.51
CA GLU A 957 -19.53 15.63 34.39
C GLU A 957 -19.12 15.87 32.94
N ILE A 958 -18.84 14.82 32.17
CA ILE A 958 -18.52 14.93 30.74
C ILE A 958 -19.75 15.43 29.96
N GLN A 959 -20.92 14.84 30.20
CA GLN A 959 -22.15 15.20 29.48
C GLN A 959 -22.61 16.64 29.78
N THR A 960 -22.40 17.12 31.01
CA THR A 960 -22.70 18.52 31.40
C THR A 960 -21.65 19.50 30.88
N ALA A 961 -20.35 19.18 30.93
CA ALA A 961 -19.30 20.01 30.32
C ALA A 961 -19.49 20.18 28.80
N ALA A 962 -19.91 19.12 28.09
CA ALA A 962 -20.25 19.17 26.68
C ALA A 962 -21.48 20.06 26.40
N SER A 963 -22.53 19.92 27.22
CA SER A 963 -23.74 20.75 27.11
C SER A 963 -23.47 22.24 27.34
N ALA A 964 -22.47 22.56 28.16
CA ALA A 964 -21.99 23.92 28.45
C ALA A 964 -20.91 24.43 27.46
N GLY A 965 -20.63 23.70 26.36
CA GLY A 965 -19.66 24.11 25.35
C GLY A 965 -18.19 24.09 25.78
N ILE A 966 -17.85 23.42 26.88
CA ILE A 966 -16.48 23.36 27.44
C ILE A 966 -15.61 22.33 26.71
N ILE A 967 -16.23 21.27 26.21
CA ILE A 967 -15.55 20.21 25.46
C ILE A 967 -16.28 19.88 24.17
N GLU A 968 -15.47 19.58 23.16
CA GLU A 968 -15.87 18.94 21.92
C GLU A 968 -15.31 17.51 21.92
N GLY A 969 -16.04 16.57 21.30
CA GLY A 969 -15.57 15.20 21.09
C GLY A 969 -14.41 15.16 20.10
N ARG A 970 -13.62 14.08 20.10
CA ARG A 970 -12.60 13.87 19.07
C ARG A 970 -13.20 13.41 17.74
N ALA A 971 -14.40 12.83 17.78
CA ALA A 971 -15.22 12.53 16.61
C ALA A 971 -16.71 12.60 17.00
N ALA A 972 -17.61 12.54 16.01
CA ALA A 972 -19.04 12.49 16.25
C ALA A 972 -19.41 11.31 17.17
N GLY A 973 -19.96 11.61 18.36
CA GLY A 973 -20.33 10.60 19.34
C GLY A 973 -19.18 9.98 20.16
N THR A 974 -17.94 10.51 20.06
CA THR A 974 -16.76 9.94 20.75
C THR A 974 -15.98 11.02 21.52
N PHE A 975 -15.82 10.84 22.84
CA PHE A 975 -15.08 11.74 23.72
C PHE A 975 -13.61 11.33 23.95
N ALA A 976 -13.32 10.03 23.86
CA ALA A 976 -12.05 9.37 24.23
C ALA A 976 -11.63 9.59 25.70
N PRO A 977 -12.40 9.11 26.70
CA PRO A 977 -12.18 9.43 28.12
C PRO A 977 -10.83 8.96 28.68
N ASN A 978 -10.28 7.86 28.16
CA ASN A 978 -9.02 7.26 28.62
C ASN A 978 -7.78 7.83 27.93
N GLU A 979 -7.93 8.55 26.82
CA GLU A 979 -6.78 9.06 26.07
C GLU A 979 -6.19 10.30 26.75
N SER A 980 -4.86 10.48 26.63
CA SER A 980 -4.20 11.68 27.12
C SER A 980 -4.66 12.92 26.37
N SER A 981 -4.70 14.06 27.06
CA SER A 981 -4.92 15.35 26.42
C SER A 981 -3.61 16.07 26.10
N THR A 982 -3.56 16.81 24.99
CA THR A 982 -2.42 17.67 24.66
C THR A 982 -2.41 18.92 25.53
N ARG A 983 -1.26 19.59 25.63
CA ARG A 983 -1.11 20.85 26.36
C ARG A 983 -2.06 21.93 25.84
N ALA A 984 -2.23 22.02 24.52
CA ALA A 984 -3.13 22.95 23.85
C ALA A 984 -4.63 22.64 24.06
N GLU A 985 -5.03 21.37 24.00
CA GLU A 985 -6.39 20.93 24.35
C GLU A 985 -6.74 21.33 25.80
N ALA A 986 -5.86 21.00 26.74
CA ALA A 986 -6.05 21.27 28.16
C ALA A 986 -6.20 22.78 28.46
N LEU A 987 -5.37 23.62 27.84
CA LEU A 987 -5.47 25.08 27.98
C LEU A 987 -6.74 25.64 27.34
N SER A 988 -7.17 25.09 26.21
CA SER A 988 -8.42 25.50 25.56
C SER A 988 -9.66 25.14 26.40
N ILE A 989 -9.63 24.02 27.13
CA ILE A 989 -10.66 23.65 28.11
C ILE A 989 -10.69 24.64 29.29
N ILE A 990 -9.52 24.99 29.85
CA ILE A 990 -9.42 25.98 30.94
C ILE A 990 -9.92 27.36 30.48
N MET A 991 -9.53 27.77 29.27
CA MET A 991 -9.92 29.04 28.67
C MET A 991 -11.44 29.14 28.45
N ARG A 992 -12.06 28.08 27.89
CA ARG A 992 -13.53 27.98 27.78
C ARG A 992 -14.20 28.05 29.15
N ALA A 993 -13.67 27.32 30.15
CA ALA A 993 -14.23 27.27 31.50
C ALA A 993 -14.18 28.62 32.23
N LEU A 994 -13.12 29.41 32.06
CA LEU A 994 -13.03 30.78 32.56
C LEU A 994 -13.96 31.74 31.81
N SER A 995 -14.06 31.57 30.48
CA SER A 995 -14.87 32.41 29.60
C SER A 995 -16.39 32.23 29.77
N LEU A 996 -16.83 31.28 30.59
CA LEU A 996 -18.23 31.17 31.04
C LEU A 996 -18.64 32.35 31.95
N ASN A 997 -17.69 32.95 32.66
CA ASN A 997 -17.92 34.21 33.36
C ASN A 997 -17.71 35.36 32.34
N PRO A 998 -18.74 36.20 32.08
CA PRO A 998 -18.66 37.24 31.06
C PRO A 998 -17.66 38.35 31.40
N ASP A 999 -17.46 38.66 32.69
CA ASP A 999 -16.52 39.68 33.15
C ASP A 999 -15.07 39.21 32.98
N ILE A 1000 -14.76 37.95 33.32
CA ILE A 1000 -13.46 37.32 33.05
C ILE A 1000 -13.20 37.22 31.55
N LYS A 1001 -14.22 36.85 30.75
CA LYS A 1001 -14.10 36.85 29.29
C LYS A 1001 -13.78 38.25 28.76
N ALA A 1002 -14.48 39.29 29.24
CA ALA A 1002 -14.26 40.67 28.85
C ALA A 1002 -12.85 41.16 29.25
N LEU A 1003 -12.33 40.76 30.42
CA LEU A 1003 -10.95 41.03 30.83
C LEU A 1003 -9.93 40.40 29.87
N PHE A 1004 -10.12 39.14 29.46
CA PHE A 1004 -9.22 38.47 28.52
C PHE A 1004 -9.30 39.01 27.09
N ASP A 1005 -10.47 39.45 26.64
CA ASP A 1005 -10.65 40.05 25.32
C ASP A 1005 -9.88 41.39 25.18
N GLN A 1006 -9.55 42.08 26.29
CA GLN A 1006 -8.68 43.29 26.27
C GLN A 1006 -7.24 43.03 25.84
N LEU A 1007 -6.77 41.78 25.83
CA LEU A 1007 -5.41 41.40 25.43
C LEU A 1007 -5.32 40.78 24.03
N LYS A 1008 -6.44 40.64 23.32
CA LYS A 1008 -6.49 39.98 21.99
C LYS A 1008 -6.23 40.94 20.81
N SER A 1009 -5.38 41.95 21.01
CA SER A 1009 -5.03 43.00 20.03
C SER A 1009 -3.68 42.77 19.36
#